data_AF-A0A0W0VE29-F1
#
_entry.id   AF-A0A0W0VE29-F1
#
_cell.length_a   1.000
_cell.length_b   1.000
_cell.length_c   1.000
_cell.angle_alpha   90.00
_cell.angle_beta   90.00
_cell.angle_gamma   90.00
#
_symmetry.space_group_name_H-M   'P 1'
#
loop_
_entity.id
_entity.type
_entity.pdbx_description
1 polymer ?
#
loop_
_entity_poly.entity_id
_entity_poly.type
_entity_poly.pdbx_seq_one_letter_code
_entity_poly.pdbx_strand_id
1 'polypeptide(L)'
;MWQENDKILLRLKQMQDVVLYLKDVAPYPENYFDVLTHAQFKNSNSSLELMEQLETLEAEVSQLILTHLQQLSTAYNISGHLKLSNIHIEKAVFPAAQLLQTIKDFEEEIQNNKQYLVDFNLEPKTHLSLKSSKRIQNKRERAVIPELPLTESTQEEWLEIETLLNQLLEIEQKGHVFSLSKLELDSSDYVLKSLCKKLDDNCEEGGKLVSLLSKRVYSCQNASGYYADLRNKLAEAIKEIQQINDVKEQLYLAILTRRDIICPSSDDPITLNNHFKQAQHCLSQALEKFMSTFSTIILSDRSSVESIYLKKQLLHCTEEMIKELQAKQFPVNPAAVKNLRIKLLNHLGEKTGILDFKASVQPLTETIIQGCLIALFDAQPSHDAVLLKKQIAAFYHAAAKVADFPLDKIKMHDTLSEVLKTQEKEIENDLQHHSKAVKDQIEALTREINLFSLIYPEPLVVTEAKEVRSKLLAYQKKLQQLSDCYQTSHKENRARLQSLSDSLRTRKNSSLDFEIISKLIEVLESVTSQQQNILNAVQEIKTELNRIPGADSVQRLIGEYNTRKQDICTSLKIAIDHAEAAVKVRERVLESPRTPGEEGLLQAQRETLFSIMEEPNLSLNSLGFRLIRSLSILDKLIDHSKKEIKLKFSGEVDDLLSVYTPMSTVVLNDLNPFKEDMIHQSKKAAEALRQLSLLQEELDSVSGGDLAEWLNCFEKTFRSAERWLISCRDTLQQGQVIETRLCSEAYKTSLVILGTLKAEFTRILGKFIKNHPNHDSLHLLNLNFSSLNDFSRVPAEVLKFIDPRLSILLSMHQVFNQVNQGYISREIRRYTDQLYLDHLRQNVEEHLHNDHMEDISNGKRHKFVQWIRVHVLKSLQALTYQVGSYFKHSDKTRHHFFVTPLACKTERELVTKGNEVYNALANISYLQV
;
A
#
# COMPACT_ATOMS: atom_id res chain seq x y z
N MET A 1 19.64 35.00 3.81
CA MET A 1 18.32 35.46 3.28
C MET A 1 18.45 36.72 2.40
N TRP A 2 18.50 37.97 2.89
CA TRP A 2 18.60 39.14 1.98
C TRP A 2 19.90 39.15 1.12
N GLN A 3 21.04 38.75 1.69
CA GLN A 3 22.31 38.63 0.95
C GLN A 3 22.38 37.47 -0.06
N GLU A 4 21.48 36.48 0.01
CA GLU A 4 21.44 35.36 -0.96
C GLU A 4 20.56 35.71 -2.16
N ASN A 5 19.44 36.41 -1.93
CA ASN A 5 18.60 36.90 -3.02
C ASN A 5 19.33 37.92 -3.90
N ASP A 6 20.16 38.80 -3.33
CA ASP A 6 20.97 39.74 -4.11
C ASP A 6 22.02 39.03 -4.98
N LYS A 7 22.60 37.92 -4.50
CA LYS A 7 23.55 37.10 -5.26
C LYS A 7 22.86 36.35 -6.41
N ILE A 8 21.65 35.84 -6.17
CA ILE A 8 20.84 35.15 -7.20
C ILE A 8 20.40 36.14 -8.27
N LEU A 9 19.93 37.34 -7.89
CA LEU A 9 19.56 38.41 -8.82
C LEU A 9 20.75 38.90 -9.64
N LEU A 10 21.93 39.01 -9.03
CA LEU A 10 23.16 39.36 -9.75
C LEU A 10 23.55 38.30 -10.80
N ARG A 11 23.45 37.01 -10.46
CA ARG A 11 23.74 35.91 -11.41
C ARG A 11 22.72 35.84 -12.54
N LEU A 12 21.43 36.05 -12.24
CA LEU A 12 20.37 36.14 -13.26
C LEU A 12 20.63 37.29 -14.24
N LYS A 13 21.02 38.46 -13.73
CA LYS A 13 21.36 39.61 -14.57
C LYS A 13 22.56 39.33 -15.48
N GLN A 14 23.60 38.70 -14.94
CA GLN A 14 24.78 38.31 -15.74
C GLN A 14 24.41 37.31 -16.85
N MET A 15 23.51 36.36 -16.61
CA MET A 15 23.04 35.43 -17.64
C MET A 15 22.18 36.13 -18.70
N GLN A 16 21.36 37.10 -18.29
CA GLN A 16 20.57 37.91 -19.20
C GLN A 16 21.45 38.74 -20.14
N ASP A 17 22.53 39.32 -19.62
CA ASP A 17 23.52 40.07 -20.41
C ASP A 17 24.23 39.16 -21.44
N VAL A 18 24.52 37.90 -21.10
CA VAL A 18 25.12 36.91 -22.01
C VAL A 18 24.17 36.54 -23.15
N VAL A 19 22.89 36.31 -22.85
CA VAL A 19 21.90 35.97 -23.89
C VAL A 19 21.63 37.16 -24.82
N LEU A 20 21.58 38.39 -24.28
CA LEU A 20 21.46 39.61 -25.10
C LEU A 20 22.67 39.78 -26.02
N TYR A 21 23.88 39.53 -25.53
CA TYR A 21 25.08 39.53 -26.36
C TYR A 21 24.99 38.53 -27.52
N LEU A 22 24.60 37.28 -27.24
CA LEU A 22 24.45 36.25 -28.27
C LEU A 22 23.36 36.56 -29.30
N LYS A 23 22.35 37.34 -28.92
CA LYS A 23 21.29 37.85 -29.82
C LYS A 23 21.81 38.87 -30.83
N ASP A 24 22.75 39.71 -30.42
CA ASP A 24 23.30 40.77 -31.27
C ASP A 24 24.39 40.24 -32.23
N VAL A 25 25.06 39.13 -31.90
CA VAL A 25 26.26 38.66 -32.63
C VAL A 25 25.97 37.49 -33.58
N ALA A 26 24.85 36.77 -33.45
CA ALA A 26 24.56 35.57 -34.24
C ALA A 26 23.14 35.54 -34.84
N PRO A 27 22.94 35.10 -36.11
CA PRO A 27 21.64 35.08 -36.76
C PRO A 27 20.89 33.80 -36.39
N TYR A 28 20.49 33.67 -35.11
CA TYR A 28 19.62 32.58 -34.69
C TYR A 28 18.15 32.89 -34.99
N PRO A 29 17.29 31.88 -35.22
CA PRO A 29 15.84 32.06 -35.35
C PRO A 29 15.25 32.77 -34.13
N GLU A 30 14.31 33.71 -34.29
CA GLU A 30 13.72 34.50 -33.18
C GLU A 30 13.16 33.64 -32.03
N ASN A 31 12.68 32.45 -32.37
CA ASN A 31 12.13 31.43 -31.47
C ASN A 31 13.16 30.76 -30.54
N TYR A 32 14.47 30.92 -30.77
CA TYR A 32 15.50 30.47 -29.81
C TYR A 32 15.67 31.43 -28.62
N PHE A 33 15.25 32.69 -28.76
CA PHE A 33 15.34 33.69 -27.69
C PHE A 33 14.07 33.80 -26.84
N ASP A 34 13.07 32.95 -27.07
CA ASP A 34 11.85 32.85 -26.25
C ASP A 34 12.10 32.43 -24.80
N VAL A 35 13.29 31.89 -24.52
CA VAL A 35 13.82 31.60 -23.18
C VAL A 35 13.83 32.86 -22.30
N LEU A 36 14.14 34.04 -22.88
CA LEU A 36 14.11 35.32 -22.16
C LEU A 36 12.67 35.79 -21.84
N THR A 37 11.70 35.40 -22.66
CA THR A 37 10.28 35.77 -22.49
C THR A 37 9.59 34.90 -21.43
N HIS A 38 10.03 33.65 -21.27
CA HIS A 38 9.58 32.75 -20.19
C HIS A 38 10.22 33.09 -18.84
N ALA A 39 11.37 33.77 -18.85
CA ALA A 39 12.04 34.29 -17.66
C ALA A 39 11.48 35.64 -17.15
N GLN A 40 10.18 35.93 -17.36
CA GLN A 40 9.49 36.94 -16.55
C GLN A 40 9.29 36.37 -15.15
N PHE A 41 10.34 36.44 -14.31
CA PHE A 41 10.32 36.01 -12.92
C PHE A 41 9.29 36.83 -12.13
N LYS A 42 8.04 36.34 -12.12
CA LYS A 42 7.00 36.85 -11.24
C LYS A 42 7.40 36.54 -9.81
N ASN A 43 7.76 37.57 -9.04
CA ASN A 43 7.88 37.62 -7.57
C ASN A 43 7.68 36.26 -6.87
N SER A 44 8.64 35.34 -7.02
CA SER A 44 8.61 34.05 -6.34
C SER A 44 9.23 34.24 -4.97
N ASN A 45 8.45 33.94 -3.93
CA ASN A 45 8.82 34.22 -2.53
C ASN A 45 9.76 33.15 -1.93
N SER A 46 10.23 32.16 -2.71
CA SER A 46 11.09 31.08 -2.22
C SER A 46 12.45 31.09 -2.92
N SER A 47 13.55 31.13 -2.14
CA SER A 47 14.91 31.16 -2.70
C SER A 47 15.35 29.84 -3.34
N LEU A 48 14.65 28.74 -3.02
CA LEU A 48 14.93 27.41 -3.56
C LEU A 48 14.45 27.28 -5.01
N GLU A 49 13.25 27.80 -5.29
CA GLU A 49 12.65 27.78 -6.63
C GLU A 49 13.38 28.72 -7.60
N LEU A 50 13.89 29.85 -7.10
CA LEU A 50 14.78 30.74 -7.87
C LEU A 50 16.14 30.10 -8.18
N MET A 51 16.68 29.27 -7.28
CA MET A 51 17.94 28.54 -7.52
C MET A 51 17.78 27.45 -8.57
N GLU A 52 16.70 26.67 -8.52
CA GLU A 52 16.44 25.60 -9.49
C GLU A 52 16.16 26.17 -10.90
N GLN A 53 15.46 27.30 -10.98
CA GLN A 53 15.27 28.03 -12.23
C GLN A 53 16.57 28.64 -12.77
N LEU A 54 17.43 29.17 -11.89
CA LEU A 54 18.76 29.67 -12.28
C LEU A 54 19.63 28.53 -12.81
N GLU A 55 19.70 27.38 -12.15
CA GLU A 55 20.50 26.22 -12.59
C GLU A 55 20.04 25.69 -13.96
N THR A 56 18.73 25.64 -14.18
CA THR A 56 18.15 25.24 -15.48
C THR A 56 18.54 26.23 -16.58
N LEU A 57 18.42 27.54 -16.32
CA LEU A 57 18.80 28.58 -17.27
C LEU A 57 20.32 28.58 -17.54
N GLU A 58 21.16 28.39 -16.51
CA GLU A 58 22.61 28.31 -16.66
C GLU A 58 23.00 27.12 -17.57
N ALA A 59 22.31 25.97 -17.45
CA ALA A 59 22.55 24.80 -18.31
C ALA A 59 22.15 25.06 -19.78
N GLU A 60 20.98 25.66 -20.01
CA GLU A 60 20.49 25.98 -21.36
C GLU A 60 21.38 27.01 -22.07
N VAL A 61 21.77 28.08 -21.37
CA VAL A 61 22.66 29.11 -21.91
C VAL A 61 24.06 28.55 -22.20
N SER A 62 24.58 27.67 -21.33
CA SER A 62 25.87 27.01 -21.55
C SER A 62 25.86 26.14 -22.81
N GLN A 63 24.77 25.41 -23.05
CA GLN A 63 24.60 24.59 -24.26
C GLN A 63 24.53 25.46 -25.52
N LEU A 64 23.86 26.61 -25.44
CA LEU A 64 23.76 27.56 -26.54
C LEU A 64 25.14 28.13 -26.93
N ILE A 65 25.94 28.50 -25.92
CA ILE A 65 27.32 28.98 -26.10
C ILE A 65 28.20 27.90 -26.71
N LEU A 66 28.10 26.65 -26.21
CA LEU A 66 28.87 25.53 -26.74
C LEU A 66 28.57 25.30 -28.23
N THR A 67 27.29 25.37 -28.59
CA THR A 67 26.84 25.25 -29.97
C THR A 67 27.39 26.39 -30.84
N HIS A 68 27.38 27.64 -30.34
CA HIS A 68 27.94 28.78 -31.06
C HIS A 68 29.45 28.65 -31.30
N LEU A 69 30.20 28.25 -30.28
CA LEU A 69 31.65 28.06 -30.37
C LEU A 69 32.01 26.90 -31.32
N GLN A 70 31.22 25.83 -31.34
CA GLN A 70 31.38 24.73 -32.30
C GLN A 70 31.09 25.18 -33.74
N GLN A 71 30.07 26.01 -33.96
CA GLN A 71 29.76 26.57 -35.27
C GLN A 71 30.87 27.51 -35.76
N LEU A 72 31.38 28.40 -34.90
CA LEU A 72 32.51 29.27 -35.22
C LEU A 72 33.79 28.47 -35.51
N SER A 73 34.09 27.45 -34.71
CA SER A 73 35.20 26.54 -34.95
C SER A 73 35.14 25.89 -36.33
N THR A 74 33.95 25.40 -36.69
CA THR A 74 33.72 24.73 -37.98
C THR A 74 33.81 25.71 -39.13
N ALA A 75 33.33 26.94 -38.96
CA ALA A 75 33.38 27.99 -39.97
C ALA A 75 34.81 28.51 -40.23
N TYR A 76 35.69 28.51 -39.22
CA TYR A 76 37.05 29.07 -39.32
C TYR A 76 38.19 28.02 -39.23
N ASN A 77 37.87 26.73 -39.13
CA ASN A 77 38.81 25.60 -39.19
C ASN A 77 39.91 25.60 -38.10
N ILE A 78 39.59 26.11 -36.90
CA ILE A 78 40.51 26.21 -35.76
C ILE A 78 40.32 24.99 -34.85
N SER A 79 41.13 23.92 -35.02
CA SER A 79 40.93 22.64 -34.30
C SER A 79 41.81 22.44 -33.05
N GLY A 80 42.89 23.21 -32.90
CA GLY A 80 43.91 22.99 -31.87
C GLY A 80 43.52 23.46 -30.47
N HIS A 81 43.01 24.69 -30.33
CA HIS A 81 42.74 25.31 -29.02
C HIS A 81 41.41 24.85 -28.38
N LEU A 82 40.42 24.46 -29.18
CA LEU A 82 39.10 24.02 -28.69
C LEU A 82 39.12 22.70 -27.93
N LYS A 83 40.10 21.81 -28.16
CA LYS A 83 40.22 20.59 -27.34
C LYS A 83 40.56 20.90 -25.89
N LEU A 84 41.34 21.95 -25.62
CA LEU A 84 41.70 22.35 -24.26
C LEU A 84 40.57 23.15 -23.58
N SER A 85 39.87 24.01 -24.34
CA SER A 85 38.73 24.79 -23.84
C SER A 85 37.47 23.95 -23.64
N ASN A 86 37.15 23.00 -24.54
CA ASN A 86 36.01 22.07 -24.36
C ASN A 86 36.18 21.17 -23.13
N ILE A 87 37.41 20.72 -22.84
CA ILE A 87 37.70 19.92 -21.63
C ILE A 87 37.48 20.73 -20.34
N HIS A 88 37.67 22.06 -20.38
CA HIS A 88 37.46 22.94 -19.23
C HIS A 88 35.98 23.34 -19.07
N ILE A 89 35.25 23.54 -20.17
CA ILE A 89 33.82 23.89 -20.17
C ILE A 89 32.93 22.71 -19.78
N GLU A 90 33.27 21.47 -20.18
CA GLU A 90 32.52 20.26 -19.78
C GLU A 90 32.68 19.88 -18.30
N LYS A 91 33.70 20.43 -17.60
CA LYS A 91 34.09 19.98 -16.25
C LYS A 91 33.92 21.01 -15.13
N ALA A 92 33.57 22.25 -15.42
CA ALA A 92 33.41 23.27 -14.39
C ALA A 92 32.20 24.18 -14.66
N VAL A 93 31.33 24.30 -13.67
CA VAL A 93 30.30 25.34 -13.57
C VAL A 93 31.03 26.68 -13.38
N PHE A 94 31.34 27.37 -14.47
CA PHE A 94 32.01 28.68 -14.42
C PHE A 94 31.00 29.81 -14.16
N PRO A 95 31.36 30.87 -13.41
CA PRO A 95 30.54 32.07 -13.30
C PRO A 95 30.35 32.73 -14.67
N ALA A 96 29.11 33.07 -15.03
CA ALA A 96 28.70 33.69 -16.31
C ALA A 96 29.64 34.79 -16.84
N ALA A 97 30.18 35.61 -15.93
CA ALA A 97 31.08 36.71 -16.25
C ALA A 97 32.44 36.26 -16.84
N GLN A 98 32.96 35.10 -16.42
CA GLN A 98 34.19 34.54 -17.00
C GLN A 98 33.94 33.94 -18.38
N LEU A 99 32.76 33.33 -18.59
CA LEU A 99 32.33 32.79 -19.87
C LEU A 99 32.18 33.88 -20.94
N LEU A 100 31.57 35.02 -20.60
CA LEU A 100 31.47 36.17 -21.50
C LEU A 100 32.84 36.73 -21.89
N GLN A 101 33.79 36.79 -20.94
CA GLN A 101 35.15 37.24 -21.23
C GLN A 101 35.88 36.25 -22.14
N THR A 102 35.75 34.94 -21.90
CA THR A 102 36.34 33.91 -22.76
C THR A 102 35.78 33.95 -24.19
N ILE A 103 34.48 34.23 -24.36
CA ILE A 103 33.88 34.41 -25.70
C ILE A 103 34.49 35.63 -26.40
N LYS A 104 34.61 36.76 -25.69
CA LYS A 104 35.21 37.99 -26.24
C LYS A 104 36.68 37.81 -26.62
N ASP A 105 37.45 37.15 -25.77
CA ASP A 105 38.87 36.86 -26.04
C ASP A 105 39.01 35.93 -27.27
N PHE A 106 38.09 34.97 -27.43
CA PHE A 106 38.05 34.06 -28.59
C PHE A 106 37.61 34.76 -29.89
N GLU A 107 36.68 35.71 -29.81
CA GLU A 107 36.27 36.54 -30.94
C GLU A 107 37.39 37.53 -31.34
N GLU A 108 38.12 38.11 -30.38
CA GLU A 108 39.28 38.95 -30.63
C GLU A 108 40.40 38.17 -31.33
N GLU A 109 40.62 36.91 -30.95
CA GLU A 109 41.55 35.99 -31.61
C GLU A 109 41.10 35.61 -33.04
N ILE A 110 39.80 35.40 -33.26
CA ILE A 110 39.22 35.20 -34.61
C ILE A 110 39.37 36.47 -35.46
N GLN A 111 39.18 37.66 -34.88
CA GLN A 111 39.31 38.93 -35.58
C GLN A 111 40.78 39.20 -35.97
N ASN A 112 41.72 38.87 -35.10
CA ASN A 112 43.16 38.93 -35.38
C ASN A 112 43.58 37.94 -36.49
N ASN A 113 42.98 36.75 -36.52
CA ASN A 113 43.21 35.77 -37.60
C ASN A 113 42.50 36.13 -38.92
N LYS A 114 41.34 36.79 -38.87
CA LYS A 114 40.68 37.36 -40.06
C LYS A 114 41.48 38.50 -40.68
N GLN A 115 42.11 39.35 -39.87
CA GLN A 115 43.00 40.41 -40.36
C GLN A 115 44.18 39.82 -41.16
N TYR A 116 44.67 38.63 -40.76
CA TYR A 116 45.69 37.86 -41.47
C TYR A 116 45.23 37.27 -42.83
N LEU A 117 43.92 37.01 -43.00
CA LEU A 117 43.34 36.45 -44.23
C LEU A 117 42.86 37.52 -45.22
N VAL A 118 42.56 38.73 -44.74
CA VAL A 118 42.15 39.87 -45.59
C VAL A 118 43.35 40.49 -46.33
N ASP A 119 44.56 40.40 -45.77
CA ASP A 119 45.79 40.89 -46.43
C ASP A 119 46.26 40.02 -47.61
N PHE A 120 45.67 38.83 -47.82
CA PHE A 120 46.12 37.87 -48.85
C PHE A 120 45.24 37.79 -50.11
N ASN A 121 44.13 38.53 -50.21
CA ASN A 121 43.25 38.48 -51.38
C ASN A 121 42.73 39.87 -51.80
N LEU A 122 43.59 40.63 -52.47
CA LEU A 122 43.22 41.69 -53.41
C LEU A 122 43.76 41.34 -54.81
N GLU A 123 42.94 40.69 -55.63
CA GLU A 123 42.42 41.22 -56.91
C GLU A 123 41.95 40.10 -57.88
N PRO A 124 40.79 40.26 -58.55
CA PRO A 124 40.18 39.23 -59.38
C PRO A 124 40.44 39.43 -60.88
N LYS A 125 40.65 38.35 -61.65
CA LYS A 125 40.45 38.37 -63.12
C LYS A 125 39.70 37.13 -63.65
N THR A 126 38.41 37.36 -63.83
CA THR A 126 37.53 37.04 -64.97
C THR A 126 38.00 36.10 -66.09
N HIS A 127 37.15 35.09 -66.34
CA HIS A 127 36.77 34.42 -67.60
C HIS A 127 37.59 34.67 -68.88
N LEU A 128 38.03 33.58 -69.54
CA LEU A 128 38.04 33.48 -71.01
C LEU A 128 37.91 32.03 -71.53
N SER A 129 36.74 31.79 -72.12
CA SER A 129 36.35 30.83 -73.18
C SER A 129 37.45 30.12 -73.98
N LEU A 130 37.38 28.78 -74.03
CA LEU A 130 38.04 27.89 -74.99
C LEU A 130 37.33 27.90 -76.36
N LYS A 131 38.06 28.27 -77.43
CA LYS A 131 37.75 27.87 -78.81
C LYS A 131 39.01 27.36 -79.52
N SER A 132 38.91 26.09 -79.94
CA SER A 132 39.46 25.44 -81.14
C SER A 132 40.93 25.64 -81.59
N SER A 133 41.62 24.49 -81.66
CA SER A 133 42.41 23.99 -82.79
C SER A 133 43.58 24.82 -83.33
N LYS A 134 44.81 24.30 -83.14
CA LYS A 134 45.68 23.79 -84.23
C LYS A 134 47.07 23.39 -83.70
N ARG A 135 47.50 22.20 -84.12
CA ARG A 135 48.87 21.77 -84.46
C ARG A 135 49.96 22.82 -84.24
N ILE A 136 50.88 22.56 -83.31
CA ILE A 136 52.27 23.02 -83.38
C ILE A 136 53.19 21.88 -82.93
N GLN A 137 53.83 21.24 -83.91
CA GLN A 137 55.15 20.63 -83.73
C GLN A 137 56.15 21.77 -83.48
N ASN A 138 56.95 21.70 -82.41
CA ASN A 138 58.42 21.81 -82.48
C ASN A 138 59.07 22.13 -81.13
N LYS A 139 60.26 21.53 -80.99
CA LYS A 139 61.43 21.95 -80.21
C LYS A 139 61.25 22.12 -78.69
N ARG A 140 61.69 21.07 -77.98
CA ARG A 140 62.35 21.22 -76.67
C ARG A 140 63.58 22.11 -76.85
N GLU A 141 63.46 23.40 -76.53
CA GLU A 141 64.62 24.21 -76.17
C GLU A 141 65.05 23.80 -74.75
N ARG A 142 66.27 23.27 -74.62
CA ARG A 142 66.96 23.16 -73.34
C ARG A 142 67.24 24.59 -72.88
N ALA A 143 66.47 25.07 -71.90
CA ALA A 143 66.86 26.25 -71.13
C ALA A 143 68.13 25.88 -70.35
N VAL A 144 69.21 26.57 -70.69
CA VAL A 144 70.47 26.55 -69.95
C VAL A 144 70.19 27.12 -68.56
N ILE A 145 70.43 26.33 -67.52
CA ILE A 145 70.37 26.75 -66.13
C ILE A 145 71.54 27.73 -65.90
N PRO A 146 71.31 28.96 -65.42
CA PRO A 146 72.40 29.77 -64.91
C PRO A 146 72.87 29.16 -63.59
N GLU A 147 74.13 28.72 -63.54
CA GLU A 147 74.81 28.34 -62.30
C GLU A 147 74.86 29.55 -61.35
N LEU A 148 73.92 29.61 -60.40
CA LEU A 148 74.06 30.41 -59.19
C LEU A 148 74.71 29.53 -58.11
N PRO A 149 75.63 30.07 -57.29
CA PRO A 149 76.27 29.29 -56.23
C PRO A 149 75.24 28.96 -55.15
N LEU A 150 74.81 27.69 -55.13
CA LEU A 150 73.99 27.11 -54.07
C LEU A 150 74.81 27.05 -52.77
N THR A 151 74.20 27.38 -51.64
CA THR A 151 74.74 27.08 -50.31
C THR A 151 74.74 25.56 -50.08
N GLU A 152 75.64 25.00 -49.25
CA GLU A 152 75.70 23.54 -49.00
C GLU A 152 74.33 22.94 -48.60
N SER A 153 73.52 23.68 -47.83
CA SER A 153 72.16 23.27 -47.43
C SER A 153 71.14 23.26 -48.59
N THR A 154 71.28 24.12 -49.61
CA THR A 154 70.37 24.11 -50.79
C THR A 154 70.80 23.07 -51.83
N GLN A 155 72.06 22.62 -51.82
CA GLN A 155 72.55 21.50 -52.63
C GLN A 155 71.98 20.14 -52.17
N GLU A 156 71.94 19.89 -50.86
CA GLU A 156 71.33 18.65 -50.32
C GLU A 156 69.82 18.59 -50.60
N GLU A 157 69.08 19.68 -50.39
CA GLU A 157 67.64 19.76 -50.68
C GLU A 157 67.34 19.57 -52.18
N TRP A 158 68.19 20.12 -53.06
CA TRP A 158 68.05 19.94 -54.50
C TRP A 158 68.35 18.50 -54.94
N LEU A 159 69.35 17.84 -54.33
CA LEU A 159 69.68 16.44 -54.63
C LEU A 159 68.53 15.49 -54.26
N GLU A 160 67.83 15.76 -53.15
CA GLU A 160 66.63 15.01 -52.77
C GLU A 160 65.46 15.25 -53.74
N ILE A 161 65.27 16.49 -54.21
CA ILE A 161 64.28 16.80 -55.25
C ILE A 161 64.63 16.13 -56.57
N GLU A 162 65.90 16.14 -56.98
CA GLU A 162 66.38 15.45 -58.18
C GLU A 162 66.14 13.94 -58.08
N THR A 163 66.33 13.36 -56.89
CA THR A 163 65.99 11.96 -56.60
C THR A 163 64.50 11.69 -56.77
N LEU A 164 63.63 12.56 -56.22
CA LEU A 164 62.17 12.45 -56.39
C LEU A 164 61.73 12.67 -57.84
N LEU A 165 62.38 13.57 -58.59
CA LEU A 165 62.09 13.77 -60.02
C LEU A 165 62.50 12.57 -60.87
N ASN A 166 63.63 11.93 -60.55
CA ASN A 166 64.03 10.67 -61.18
C ASN A 166 63.05 9.54 -60.84
N GLN A 167 62.59 9.44 -59.60
CA GLN A 167 61.53 8.50 -59.21
C GLN A 167 60.23 8.77 -59.97
N LEU A 168 59.82 10.04 -60.10
CA LEU A 168 58.63 10.43 -60.87
C LEU A 168 58.75 10.02 -62.34
N LEU A 169 59.93 10.21 -62.96
CA LEU A 169 60.21 9.78 -64.33
C LEU A 169 60.14 8.26 -64.48
N GLU A 170 60.68 7.49 -63.53
CA GLU A 170 60.58 6.02 -63.54
C GLU A 170 59.13 5.54 -63.39
N ILE A 171 58.34 6.20 -62.54
CA ILE A 171 56.93 5.89 -62.31
C ILE A 171 56.07 6.28 -63.53
N GLU A 172 56.36 7.41 -64.18
CA GLU A 172 55.69 7.84 -65.42
C GLU A 172 55.98 6.85 -66.56
N GLN A 173 57.23 6.39 -66.69
CA GLN A 173 57.61 5.36 -67.66
C GLN A 173 56.86 4.03 -67.45
N LYS A 174 56.69 3.60 -66.19
CA LYS A 174 55.86 2.42 -65.87
C LYS A 174 54.38 2.64 -66.22
N GLY A 175 53.86 3.85 -66.03
CA GLY A 175 52.48 4.23 -66.38
C GLY A 175 52.18 4.21 -67.89
N HIS A 176 53.19 4.41 -68.76
CA HIS A 176 53.03 4.37 -70.21
C HIS A 176 52.84 2.96 -70.81
N VAL A 177 52.95 1.91 -70.00
CA VAL A 177 52.86 0.51 -70.46
C VAL A 177 51.41 0.06 -70.71
N PHE A 178 50.42 0.74 -70.12
CA PHE A 178 49.01 0.32 -70.12
C PHE A 178 48.22 0.78 -71.37
N SER A 179 48.72 0.51 -72.58
CA SER A 179 48.04 0.91 -73.82
C SER A 179 47.02 -0.14 -74.31
N LEU A 180 45.74 0.22 -74.31
CA LEU A 180 44.64 -0.59 -74.86
C LEU A 180 44.68 -0.73 -76.39
N SER A 181 45.40 0.16 -77.09
CA SER A 181 45.46 0.22 -78.56
C SER A 181 46.03 -1.03 -79.25
N LYS A 182 46.68 -1.92 -78.49
CA LYS A 182 47.26 -3.18 -78.97
C LYS A 182 46.38 -4.41 -78.71
N LEU A 183 45.25 -4.26 -78.03
CA LEU A 183 44.36 -5.37 -77.68
C LEU A 183 43.14 -5.38 -78.62
N GLU A 184 42.90 -6.52 -79.28
CA GLU A 184 41.61 -6.79 -79.91
C GLU A 184 40.58 -7.05 -78.81
N LEU A 185 39.82 -6.01 -78.47
CA LEU A 185 38.76 -6.04 -77.46
C LEU A 185 37.40 -6.02 -78.12
N ASP A 186 36.51 -6.90 -77.67
CA ASP A 186 35.10 -6.80 -78.02
C ASP A 186 34.49 -5.61 -77.27
N SER A 187 34.30 -4.49 -77.98
CA SER A 187 33.72 -3.26 -77.42
C SER A 187 32.27 -3.41 -76.94
N SER A 188 31.65 -4.58 -77.18
CA SER A 188 30.27 -4.87 -76.77
C SER A 188 30.16 -5.61 -75.42
N ASP A 189 31.23 -6.14 -74.83
CA ASP A 189 31.17 -6.81 -73.51
C ASP A 189 30.87 -5.81 -72.38
N TYR A 190 29.94 -6.18 -71.50
CA TYR A 190 29.45 -5.33 -70.42
C TYR A 190 30.54 -4.97 -69.41
N VAL A 191 31.37 -5.94 -69.04
CA VAL A 191 32.42 -5.79 -68.02
C VAL A 191 33.63 -5.06 -68.61
N LEU A 192 34.08 -5.48 -69.79
CA LEU A 192 35.22 -4.83 -70.46
C LEU A 192 34.96 -3.35 -70.73
N LYS A 193 33.75 -2.97 -71.16
CA LYS A 193 33.41 -1.56 -71.38
C LYS A 193 33.58 -0.71 -70.12
N SER A 194 33.17 -1.24 -68.96
CA SER A 194 33.32 -0.57 -67.65
C SER A 194 34.78 -0.51 -67.20
N LEU A 195 35.50 -1.63 -67.30
CA LEU A 195 36.91 -1.71 -66.91
C LEU A 195 37.82 -0.83 -67.77
N CYS A 196 37.63 -0.84 -69.10
CA CYS A 196 38.37 0.02 -70.02
C CYS A 196 38.12 1.50 -69.72
N LYS A 197 36.86 1.89 -69.45
CA LYS A 197 36.55 3.27 -69.06
C LYS A 197 37.25 3.66 -67.76
N LYS A 198 37.21 2.82 -66.72
CA LYS A 198 37.92 3.08 -65.46
C LYS A 198 39.42 3.21 -65.66
N LEU A 199 40.02 2.39 -66.53
CA LEU A 199 41.42 2.47 -66.87
C LEU A 199 41.74 3.79 -67.60
N ASP A 200 40.90 4.19 -68.56
CA ASP A 200 41.04 5.47 -69.27
C ASP A 200 40.92 6.67 -68.32
N ASP A 201 39.93 6.66 -67.42
CA ASP A 201 39.73 7.71 -66.41
C ASP A 201 40.96 7.83 -65.49
N ASN A 202 41.51 6.71 -65.01
CA ASN A 202 42.73 6.69 -64.19
C ASN A 202 43.99 7.11 -64.99
N CYS A 203 44.05 6.78 -66.29
CA CYS A 203 45.10 7.25 -67.19
C CYS A 203 45.06 8.76 -67.36
N GLU A 204 43.87 9.34 -67.53
CA GLU A 204 43.67 10.78 -67.60
C GLU A 204 44.02 11.47 -66.27
N GLU A 205 43.59 10.93 -65.14
CA GLU A 205 43.87 11.45 -63.80
C GLU A 205 45.38 11.44 -63.49
N GLY A 206 46.04 10.30 -63.71
CA GLY A 206 47.50 10.21 -63.55
C GLY A 206 48.24 11.18 -64.48
N GLY A 207 47.80 11.32 -65.73
CA GLY A 207 48.37 12.28 -66.68
C GLY A 207 48.17 13.74 -66.26
N LYS A 208 47.00 14.08 -65.68
CA LYS A 208 46.73 15.41 -65.11
C LYS A 208 47.65 15.71 -63.94
N LEU A 209 47.85 14.76 -63.01
CA LEU A 209 48.75 14.91 -61.86
C LEU A 209 50.20 15.11 -62.32
N VAL A 210 50.70 14.29 -63.24
CA VAL A 210 52.06 14.43 -63.81
C VAL A 210 52.23 15.77 -64.52
N SER A 211 51.24 16.22 -65.31
CA SER A 211 51.28 17.54 -65.96
C SER A 211 51.24 18.69 -64.94
N LEU A 212 50.48 18.57 -63.86
CA LEU A 212 50.39 19.58 -62.79
C LEU A 212 51.73 19.70 -62.06
N LEU A 213 52.34 18.56 -61.71
CA LEU A 213 53.65 18.50 -61.06
C LEU A 213 54.75 19.04 -61.95
N SER A 214 54.79 18.63 -63.22
CA SER A 214 55.77 19.13 -64.19
C SER A 214 55.71 20.65 -64.30
N LYS A 215 54.50 21.23 -64.46
CA LYS A 215 54.32 22.69 -64.48
C LYS A 215 54.84 23.37 -63.21
N ARG A 216 54.65 22.75 -62.05
CA ARG A 216 55.00 23.29 -60.74
C ARG A 216 56.49 23.20 -60.41
N VAL A 217 57.16 22.16 -60.87
CA VAL A 217 58.63 21.99 -60.80
C VAL A 217 59.34 23.07 -61.64
N TYR A 218 58.75 23.45 -62.78
CA TYR A 218 59.30 24.48 -63.67
C TYR A 218 58.89 25.91 -63.31
N SER A 219 57.99 26.11 -62.35
CA SER A 219 57.56 27.43 -61.88
C SER A 219 58.01 27.69 -60.44
N CYS A 220 58.91 28.68 -60.28
CA CYS A 220 59.35 29.34 -59.03
C CYS A 220 60.61 28.79 -58.32
N GLN A 221 61.82 29.11 -58.81
CA GLN A 221 63.08 28.79 -58.10
C GLN A 221 63.48 29.75 -56.95
N ASN A 222 62.68 30.80 -56.64
CA ASN A 222 63.16 31.93 -55.81
C ASN A 222 62.31 32.25 -54.55
N ALA A 223 61.51 31.32 -54.01
CA ALA A 223 60.77 31.54 -52.75
C ALA A 223 61.43 30.84 -51.55
N SER A 224 61.54 31.52 -50.41
CA SER A 224 62.01 30.92 -49.14
C SER A 224 61.10 29.74 -48.73
N GLY A 225 61.68 28.59 -48.40
CA GLY A 225 60.95 27.36 -48.07
C GLY A 225 60.41 26.57 -49.27
N TYR A 226 60.63 27.04 -50.51
CA TYR A 226 60.13 26.39 -51.73
C TYR A 226 60.61 24.95 -51.89
N TYR A 227 61.88 24.65 -51.60
CA TYR A 227 62.42 23.30 -51.80
C TYR A 227 61.81 22.28 -50.82
N ALA A 228 61.59 22.64 -49.56
CA ALA A 228 60.88 21.79 -48.61
C ALA A 228 59.41 21.56 -49.01
N ASP A 229 58.74 22.62 -49.47
CA ASP A 229 57.35 22.55 -49.95
C ASP A 229 57.21 21.71 -51.23
N LEU A 230 58.16 21.87 -52.16
CA LEU A 230 58.23 21.11 -53.41
C LEU A 230 58.56 19.65 -53.13
N ARG A 231 59.48 19.37 -52.20
CA ARG A 231 59.82 18.00 -51.75
C ARG A 231 58.59 17.28 -51.19
N ASN A 232 57.85 17.91 -50.29
CA ASN A 232 56.64 17.31 -49.71
C ASN A 232 55.55 17.06 -50.75
N LYS A 233 55.30 18.05 -51.62
CA LYS A 233 54.31 17.93 -52.71
C LYS A 233 54.72 16.89 -53.75
N LEU A 234 56.02 16.79 -54.09
CA LEU A 234 56.55 15.76 -54.98
C LEU A 234 56.41 14.38 -54.33
N ALA A 235 56.77 14.22 -53.05
CA ALA A 235 56.64 12.95 -52.34
C ALA A 235 55.17 12.48 -52.22
N GLU A 236 54.25 13.38 -51.89
CA GLU A 236 52.82 13.09 -51.81
C GLU A 236 52.24 12.71 -53.18
N ALA A 237 52.59 13.46 -54.22
CA ALA A 237 52.07 13.18 -55.55
C ALA A 237 52.74 11.96 -56.21
N ILE A 238 54.00 11.66 -55.90
CA ILE A 238 54.65 10.39 -56.26
C ILE A 238 53.87 9.21 -55.66
N LYS A 239 53.48 9.30 -54.38
CA LYS A 239 52.67 8.28 -53.71
C LYS A 239 51.29 8.14 -54.37
N GLU A 240 50.64 9.24 -54.72
CA GLU A 240 49.34 9.24 -55.41
C GLU A 240 49.45 8.62 -56.81
N ILE A 241 50.48 8.98 -57.60
CA ILE A 241 50.71 8.40 -58.94
C ILE A 241 51.07 6.91 -58.84
N GLN A 242 51.81 6.48 -57.82
CA GLN A 242 52.06 5.06 -57.54
C GLN A 242 50.75 4.31 -57.28
N GLN A 243 49.88 4.83 -56.42
CA GLN A 243 48.56 4.23 -56.15
C GLN A 243 47.70 4.14 -57.42
N ILE A 244 47.68 5.21 -58.23
CA ILE A 244 46.97 5.22 -59.51
C ILE A 244 47.56 4.17 -60.47
N ASN A 245 48.88 4.02 -60.53
CA ASN A 245 49.53 3.01 -61.37
C ASN A 245 49.26 1.57 -60.90
N ASP A 246 49.23 1.32 -59.59
CA ASP A 246 48.85 0.03 -59.03
C ASP A 246 47.40 -0.32 -59.41
N VAL A 247 46.48 0.66 -59.32
CA VAL A 247 45.08 0.50 -59.77
C VAL A 247 45.01 0.24 -61.28
N LYS A 248 45.80 0.94 -62.09
CA LYS A 248 45.87 0.69 -63.55
C LYS A 248 46.37 -0.71 -63.86
N GLU A 249 47.41 -1.19 -63.18
CA GLU A 249 47.94 -2.54 -63.37
C GLU A 249 46.87 -3.60 -63.04
N GLN A 250 46.17 -3.44 -61.91
CA GLN A 250 45.07 -4.32 -61.53
C GLN A 250 43.93 -4.30 -62.56
N LEU A 251 43.53 -3.11 -63.03
CA LEU A 251 42.52 -2.96 -64.07
C LEU A 251 42.96 -3.60 -65.39
N TYR A 252 44.22 -3.43 -65.78
CA TYR A 252 44.79 -4.02 -66.99
C TYR A 252 44.81 -5.56 -66.92
N LEU A 253 45.25 -6.13 -65.80
CA LEU A 253 45.20 -7.58 -65.56
C LEU A 253 43.76 -8.12 -65.55
N ALA A 254 42.81 -7.38 -64.98
CA ALA A 254 41.40 -7.74 -65.00
C ALA A 254 40.81 -7.71 -66.43
N ILE A 255 41.20 -6.73 -67.25
CA ILE A 255 40.82 -6.64 -68.67
C ILE A 255 41.36 -7.83 -69.45
N LEU A 256 42.64 -8.19 -69.26
CA LEU A 256 43.24 -9.36 -69.92
C LEU A 256 42.54 -10.65 -69.51
N THR A 257 42.33 -10.85 -68.21
CA THR A 257 41.64 -12.04 -67.67
C THR A 257 40.22 -12.15 -68.25
N ARG A 258 39.48 -11.04 -68.30
CA ARG A 258 38.12 -11.01 -68.87
C ARG A 258 38.13 -11.29 -70.37
N ARG A 259 39.10 -10.75 -71.10
CA ARG A 259 39.28 -11.01 -72.55
C ARG A 259 39.46 -12.49 -72.83
N ASP A 260 40.35 -13.16 -72.09
CA ASP A 260 40.66 -14.58 -72.29
C ASP A 260 39.44 -15.49 -72.03
N ILE A 261 38.55 -15.07 -71.13
CA ILE A 261 37.29 -15.77 -70.82
C ILE A 261 36.27 -15.61 -71.96
N ILE A 262 36.09 -14.39 -72.49
CA ILE A 262 35.05 -14.12 -73.52
C ILE A 262 35.49 -14.51 -74.93
N CYS A 263 36.79 -14.50 -75.21
CA CYS A 263 37.36 -14.81 -76.52
C CYS A 263 38.49 -15.85 -76.36
N PRO A 264 38.14 -17.14 -76.21
CA PRO A 264 39.12 -18.20 -76.07
C PRO A 264 40.07 -18.22 -77.28
N SER A 265 41.37 -18.30 -77.01
CA SER A 265 42.41 -18.33 -78.06
C SER A 265 42.46 -19.66 -78.82
N SER A 266 41.78 -20.70 -78.33
CA SER A 266 41.72 -22.03 -78.96
C SER A 266 40.72 -22.09 -80.11
N ASP A 267 41.08 -22.77 -81.20
CA ASP A 267 40.17 -23.13 -82.30
C ASP A 267 39.76 -24.61 -82.27
N ASP A 268 40.18 -25.36 -81.24
CA ASP A 268 39.84 -26.76 -81.05
C ASP A 268 38.35 -26.93 -80.67
N PRO A 269 37.54 -27.71 -81.44
CA PRO A 269 36.11 -27.88 -81.18
C PRO A 269 35.77 -28.43 -79.79
N ILE A 270 36.60 -29.32 -79.23
CA ILE A 270 36.37 -29.91 -77.90
C ILE A 270 36.56 -28.85 -76.82
N THR A 271 37.68 -28.13 -76.88
CA THR A 271 38.00 -27.03 -75.96
C THR A 271 36.96 -25.91 -76.04
N LEU A 272 36.57 -25.52 -77.24
CA LEU A 272 35.55 -24.50 -77.45
C LEU A 272 34.18 -24.91 -76.92
N ASN A 273 33.76 -26.18 -77.10
CA ASN A 273 32.51 -26.70 -76.54
C ASN A 273 32.52 -26.73 -75.00
N ASN A 274 33.67 -26.99 -74.37
CA ASN A 274 33.81 -26.89 -72.91
C ASN A 274 33.65 -25.45 -72.43
N HIS A 275 34.28 -24.48 -73.10
CA HIS A 275 34.09 -23.05 -72.80
C HIS A 275 32.64 -22.61 -73.01
N PHE A 276 31.97 -23.13 -74.05
CA PHE A 276 30.54 -22.89 -74.28
C PHE A 276 29.67 -23.39 -73.12
N LYS A 277 29.84 -24.64 -72.68
CA LYS A 277 29.10 -25.20 -71.54
C LYS A 277 29.36 -24.43 -70.26
N GLN A 278 30.59 -23.99 -70.05
CA GLN A 278 30.94 -23.16 -68.90
C GLN A 278 30.26 -21.80 -68.94
N ALA A 279 30.27 -21.11 -70.09
CA ALA A 279 29.59 -19.83 -70.26
C ALA A 279 28.07 -19.96 -70.10
N GLN A 280 27.48 -21.02 -70.65
CA GLN A 280 26.06 -21.37 -70.48
C GLN A 280 25.71 -21.61 -69.00
N HIS A 281 26.54 -22.38 -68.29
CA HIS A 281 26.37 -22.61 -66.86
C HIS A 281 26.46 -21.32 -66.05
N CYS A 282 27.42 -20.43 -66.36
CA CYS A 282 27.55 -19.12 -65.70
C CYS A 282 26.30 -18.25 -65.88
N LEU A 283 25.73 -18.20 -67.09
CA LEU A 283 24.46 -17.49 -67.30
C LEU A 283 23.30 -18.15 -66.56
N SER A 284 23.22 -19.48 -66.56
CA SER A 284 22.19 -20.21 -65.82
C SER A 284 22.22 -19.88 -64.33
N GLN A 285 23.41 -19.89 -63.71
CA GLN A 285 23.58 -19.52 -62.30
C GLN A 285 23.22 -18.05 -62.03
N ALA A 286 23.60 -17.14 -62.93
CA ALA A 286 23.26 -15.72 -62.80
C ALA A 286 21.73 -15.50 -62.86
N LEU A 287 21.06 -16.17 -63.81
CA LEU A 287 19.61 -16.12 -63.96
C LEU A 287 18.88 -16.79 -62.79
N GLU A 288 19.39 -17.90 -62.28
CA GLU A 288 18.86 -18.57 -61.09
C GLU A 288 18.92 -17.68 -59.87
N LYS A 289 20.10 -17.08 -59.59
CA LYS A 289 20.28 -16.13 -58.49
C LYS A 289 19.35 -14.93 -58.65
N PHE A 290 19.30 -14.34 -59.86
CA PHE A 290 18.40 -13.23 -60.16
C PHE A 290 16.94 -13.60 -59.88
N MET A 291 16.44 -14.70 -60.45
CA MET A 291 15.05 -15.12 -60.30
C MET A 291 14.69 -15.48 -58.86
N SER A 292 15.62 -16.07 -58.11
CA SER A 292 15.42 -16.43 -56.70
C SER A 292 15.34 -15.20 -55.79
N THR A 293 16.18 -14.19 -56.02
CA THR A 293 16.04 -12.91 -55.30
C THR A 293 14.78 -12.17 -55.77
N PHE A 294 14.49 -12.19 -57.08
CA PHE A 294 13.33 -11.53 -57.69
C PHE A 294 12.03 -12.08 -57.11
N SER A 295 11.93 -13.41 -56.91
CA SER A 295 10.74 -14.07 -56.37
C SER A 295 10.38 -13.65 -54.94
N THR A 296 11.34 -13.09 -54.21
CA THR A 296 11.13 -12.62 -52.83
C THR A 296 10.65 -11.17 -52.75
N ILE A 297 10.63 -10.44 -53.87
CA ILE A 297 10.26 -9.03 -53.94
C ILE A 297 8.78 -8.93 -54.27
N ILE A 298 7.98 -8.45 -53.33
CA ILE A 298 6.52 -8.42 -53.48
C ILE A 298 6.04 -7.01 -53.86
N LEU A 299 6.68 -5.96 -53.33
CA LEU A 299 6.28 -4.56 -53.52
C LEU A 299 4.78 -4.37 -53.22
N SER A 300 4.39 -4.76 -52.01
CA SER A 300 3.00 -4.87 -51.55
C SER A 300 2.21 -3.55 -51.70
N ASP A 301 2.88 -2.42 -51.51
CA ASP A 301 2.28 -1.09 -51.50
C ASP A 301 2.25 -0.46 -52.89
N ARG A 302 1.19 -0.80 -53.65
CA ARG A 302 0.96 -0.30 -55.01
C ARG A 302 0.73 1.22 -55.10
N SER A 303 0.52 1.89 -53.97
CA SER A 303 0.34 3.35 -53.89
C SER A 303 1.63 4.10 -53.55
N SER A 304 2.60 3.44 -52.94
CA SER A 304 3.88 4.07 -52.59
C SER A 304 4.71 4.43 -53.83
N VAL A 305 5.37 5.58 -53.77
CA VAL A 305 6.15 6.15 -54.87
C VAL A 305 7.33 5.25 -55.21
N GLU A 306 7.95 4.74 -54.15
CA GLU A 306 9.12 3.89 -54.12
C GLU A 306 8.78 2.55 -54.75
N SER A 307 7.68 1.90 -54.33
CA SER A 307 7.27 0.64 -54.94
C SER A 307 6.91 0.80 -56.41
N ILE A 308 6.25 1.90 -56.80
CA ILE A 308 5.98 2.20 -58.21
C ILE A 308 7.30 2.39 -58.99
N TYR A 309 8.26 3.11 -58.43
CA TYR A 309 9.58 3.34 -59.04
C TYR A 309 10.36 2.02 -59.19
N LEU A 310 10.50 1.25 -58.10
CA LEU A 310 11.21 -0.03 -58.07
C LEU A 310 10.58 -1.05 -59.01
N LYS A 311 9.24 -1.11 -59.06
CA LYS A 311 8.51 -1.96 -60.00
C LYS A 311 8.82 -1.60 -61.44
N LYS A 312 8.89 -0.31 -61.79
CA LYS A 312 9.28 0.15 -63.12
C LYS A 312 10.72 -0.24 -63.46
N GLN A 313 11.64 -0.19 -62.50
CA GLN A 313 13.02 -0.63 -62.72
C GLN A 313 13.13 -2.15 -62.93
N LEU A 314 12.41 -2.94 -62.14
CA LEU A 314 12.32 -4.40 -62.32
C LEU A 314 11.72 -4.78 -63.67
N LEU A 315 10.67 -4.07 -64.10
CA LEU A 315 10.07 -4.21 -65.43
C LEU A 315 11.07 -3.89 -66.54
N HIS A 316 11.76 -2.76 -66.43
CA HIS A 316 12.75 -2.33 -67.41
C HIS A 316 13.89 -3.34 -67.53
N CYS A 317 14.44 -3.80 -66.39
CA CYS A 317 15.48 -4.84 -66.35
C CYS A 317 14.98 -6.15 -66.98
N THR A 318 13.76 -6.58 -66.64
CA THR A 318 13.15 -7.79 -67.20
C THR A 318 13.04 -7.69 -68.72
N GLU A 319 12.52 -6.58 -69.25
CA GLU A 319 12.38 -6.42 -70.71
C GLU A 319 13.73 -6.32 -71.42
N GLU A 320 14.73 -5.66 -70.83
CA GLU A 320 16.09 -5.59 -71.39
C GLU A 320 16.76 -6.96 -71.42
N MET A 321 16.67 -7.73 -70.32
CA MET A 321 17.19 -9.10 -70.24
C MET A 321 16.52 -10.01 -71.29
N ILE A 322 15.20 -9.89 -71.46
CA ILE A 322 14.47 -10.68 -72.46
C ILE A 322 14.88 -10.31 -73.89
N LYS A 323 15.05 -9.02 -74.20
CA LYS A 323 15.54 -8.58 -75.52
C LYS A 323 16.92 -9.15 -75.84
N GLU A 324 17.82 -9.20 -74.85
CA GLU A 324 19.15 -9.77 -75.01
C GLU A 324 19.11 -11.27 -75.27
N LEU A 325 18.31 -12.03 -74.51
CA LEU A 325 18.12 -13.46 -74.73
C LEU A 325 17.46 -13.76 -76.08
N GLN A 326 16.72 -12.82 -76.67
CA GLN A 326 16.13 -12.92 -78.02
C GLN A 326 17.08 -12.51 -79.15
N ALA A 327 18.28 -12.02 -78.84
CA ALA A 327 19.24 -11.62 -79.86
C ALA A 327 19.67 -12.83 -80.72
N LYS A 328 19.90 -12.61 -82.01
CA LYS A 328 20.26 -13.66 -83.00
C LYS A 328 21.50 -14.49 -82.65
N GLN A 329 22.31 -14.01 -81.70
CA GLN A 329 23.56 -14.62 -81.27
C GLN A 329 23.37 -15.62 -80.11
N PHE A 330 22.19 -15.70 -79.50
CA PHE A 330 21.90 -16.62 -78.40
C PHE A 330 21.31 -17.96 -78.89
N PRO A 331 21.93 -19.11 -78.56
CA PRO A 331 21.35 -20.43 -78.80
C PRO A 331 20.43 -20.81 -77.65
N VAL A 332 19.29 -20.11 -77.54
CA VAL A 332 18.25 -20.38 -76.53
C VAL A 332 16.90 -20.64 -77.21
N ASN A 333 16.02 -21.41 -76.56
CA ASN A 333 14.70 -21.69 -77.11
C ASN A 333 13.80 -20.42 -77.07
N PRO A 334 13.36 -19.87 -78.22
CA PRO A 334 12.56 -18.64 -78.24
C PRO A 334 11.21 -18.76 -77.51
N ALA A 335 10.62 -19.97 -77.51
CA ALA A 335 9.39 -20.24 -76.77
C ALA A 335 9.63 -20.22 -75.25
N ALA A 336 10.78 -20.73 -74.80
CA ALA A 336 11.18 -20.69 -73.40
C ALA A 336 11.47 -19.26 -72.93
N VAL A 337 12.12 -18.42 -73.75
CA VAL A 337 12.32 -16.99 -73.46
C VAL A 337 10.98 -16.26 -73.30
N LYS A 338 10.00 -16.55 -74.16
CA LYS A 338 8.65 -15.98 -74.05
C LYS A 338 7.94 -16.43 -72.76
N ASN A 339 8.07 -17.70 -72.38
CA ASN A 339 7.50 -18.22 -71.14
C ASN A 339 8.16 -17.58 -69.91
N LEU A 340 9.48 -17.43 -69.90
CA LEU A 340 10.23 -16.74 -68.85
C LEU A 340 9.72 -15.30 -68.65
N ARG A 341 9.55 -14.54 -69.76
CA ARG A 341 8.95 -13.20 -69.72
C ARG A 341 7.56 -13.21 -69.06
N ILE A 342 6.69 -14.13 -69.45
CA ILE A 342 5.33 -14.27 -68.89
C ILE A 342 5.39 -14.52 -67.37
N LYS A 343 6.27 -15.41 -66.91
CA LYS A 343 6.40 -15.76 -65.49
C LYS A 343 6.92 -14.59 -64.65
N LEU A 344 7.91 -13.85 -65.14
CA LEU A 344 8.43 -12.65 -64.45
C LEU A 344 7.39 -11.52 -64.37
N LEU A 345 6.64 -11.28 -65.46
CA LEU A 345 5.56 -10.27 -65.46
C LEU A 345 4.39 -10.65 -64.56
N ASN A 346 3.99 -11.92 -64.53
CA ASN A 346 2.95 -12.40 -63.62
C ASN A 346 3.36 -12.24 -62.15
N HIS A 347 4.64 -12.44 -61.81
CA HIS A 347 5.12 -12.22 -60.44
C HIS A 347 4.96 -10.75 -60.01
N LEU A 348 5.29 -9.81 -60.91
CA LEU A 348 5.08 -8.38 -60.68
C LEU A 348 3.59 -7.95 -60.77
N GLY A 349 2.68 -8.85 -61.15
CA GLY A 349 1.28 -8.51 -61.39
C GLY A 349 1.10 -7.52 -62.54
N GLU A 350 1.86 -7.72 -63.61
CA GLU A 350 1.85 -6.91 -64.83
C GLU A 350 1.21 -7.66 -66.01
N LYS A 351 0.82 -6.92 -67.05
CA LYS A 351 0.16 -7.52 -68.22
C LYS A 351 1.15 -8.28 -69.08
N THR A 352 0.80 -9.51 -69.47
CA THR A 352 1.67 -10.41 -70.24
C THR A 352 1.59 -10.21 -71.75
N GLY A 353 0.49 -9.63 -72.26
CA GLY A 353 0.26 -9.33 -73.67
C GLY A 353 -0.83 -8.27 -73.92
N ILE A 354 -1.00 -7.85 -75.18
CA ILE A 354 -1.93 -6.79 -75.59
C ILE A 354 -3.40 -7.21 -75.42
N LEU A 355 -3.69 -8.51 -75.46
CA LEU A 355 -5.04 -9.09 -75.31
C LEU A 355 -5.35 -9.54 -73.87
N ASP A 356 -4.40 -9.44 -72.94
CA ASP A 356 -4.59 -9.81 -71.53
C ASP A 356 -5.14 -8.61 -70.74
N PHE A 357 -6.47 -8.54 -70.63
CA PHE A 357 -7.14 -7.41 -69.97
C PHE A 357 -7.01 -7.40 -68.44
N LYS A 358 -6.64 -8.53 -67.81
CA LYS A 358 -6.43 -8.66 -66.37
C LYS A 358 -5.01 -9.14 -66.07
N ALA A 359 -4.28 -8.41 -65.24
CA ALA A 359 -3.01 -8.87 -64.68
C ALA A 359 -3.27 -9.92 -63.61
N SER A 360 -2.58 -11.06 -63.68
CA SER A 360 -2.67 -12.16 -62.72
C SER A 360 -1.39 -12.17 -61.89
N VAL A 361 -1.49 -12.10 -60.56
CA VAL A 361 -0.34 -12.27 -59.67
C VAL A 361 -0.12 -13.75 -59.44
N GLN A 362 0.99 -14.30 -59.95
CA GLN A 362 1.43 -15.66 -59.64
C GLN A 362 2.85 -15.62 -59.07
N PRO A 363 3.08 -16.14 -57.84
CA PRO A 363 4.40 -16.16 -57.26
C PRO A 363 5.35 -17.05 -58.07
N LEU A 364 6.61 -16.63 -58.18
CA LEU A 364 7.65 -17.38 -58.86
C LEU A 364 8.23 -18.40 -57.86
N THR A 365 7.83 -19.67 -57.95
CA THR A 365 8.33 -20.73 -57.05
C THR A 365 9.63 -21.33 -57.59
N GLU A 366 10.42 -21.96 -56.71
CA GLU A 366 11.66 -22.66 -57.08
C GLU A 366 11.46 -23.67 -58.21
N THR A 367 10.34 -24.42 -58.17
CA THR A 367 9.95 -25.35 -59.24
C THR A 367 9.71 -24.67 -60.59
N ILE A 368 9.14 -23.46 -60.60
CA ILE A 368 8.93 -22.67 -61.82
C ILE A 368 10.27 -22.12 -62.33
N ILE A 369 11.14 -21.66 -61.44
CA ILE A 369 12.48 -21.15 -61.77
C ILE A 369 13.30 -22.24 -62.47
N GLN A 370 13.44 -23.41 -61.85
CA GLN A 370 14.19 -24.53 -62.43
C GLN A 370 13.59 -24.99 -63.76
N GLY A 371 12.25 -25.08 -63.85
CA GLY A 371 11.57 -25.40 -65.10
C GLY A 371 11.84 -24.40 -66.22
N CYS A 372 11.95 -23.10 -65.92
CA CYS A 372 12.31 -22.08 -66.91
C CYS A 372 13.77 -22.20 -67.35
N LEU A 373 14.70 -22.45 -66.43
CA LEU A 373 16.14 -22.59 -66.75
C LEU A 373 16.41 -23.79 -67.65
N ILE A 374 15.84 -24.95 -67.32
CA ILE A 374 15.99 -26.18 -68.14
C ILE A 374 15.47 -25.94 -69.56
N ALA A 375 14.28 -25.36 -69.69
CA ALA A 375 13.67 -25.10 -70.99
C ALA A 375 14.43 -24.05 -71.83
N LEU A 376 15.11 -23.09 -71.17
CA LEU A 376 15.85 -22.01 -71.83
C LEU A 376 17.09 -22.54 -72.58
N PHE A 377 17.75 -23.54 -71.99
CA PHE A 377 19.06 -24.04 -72.40
C PHE A 377 19.04 -25.39 -73.14
N ASP A 378 17.86 -25.84 -73.60
CA ASP A 378 17.64 -27.11 -74.32
C ASP A 378 18.17 -27.11 -75.79
N ALA A 379 18.63 -25.95 -76.29
CA ALA A 379 19.14 -25.82 -77.65
C ALA A 379 20.59 -26.30 -77.79
N GLN A 380 20.90 -26.97 -78.91
CA GLN A 380 22.23 -27.50 -79.21
C GLN A 380 23.21 -26.39 -79.67
N PRO A 381 24.52 -26.50 -79.34
CA PRO A 381 25.54 -25.54 -79.77
C PRO A 381 25.76 -25.56 -81.30
N SER A 382 26.27 -24.45 -81.84
CA SER A 382 26.70 -24.39 -83.23
C SER A 382 27.95 -25.24 -83.48
N HIS A 383 28.10 -25.77 -84.69
CA HIS A 383 29.34 -26.46 -85.12
C HIS A 383 30.37 -25.49 -85.74
N ASP A 384 30.01 -24.22 -85.94
CA ASP A 384 30.89 -23.17 -86.45
C ASP A 384 31.67 -22.50 -85.30
N ALA A 385 33.00 -22.60 -85.33
CA ALA A 385 33.89 -22.05 -84.32
C ALA A 385 33.76 -20.53 -84.15
N VAL A 386 33.53 -19.78 -85.25
CA VAL A 386 33.38 -18.32 -85.19
C VAL A 386 32.05 -17.96 -84.51
N LEU A 387 30.99 -18.70 -84.82
CA LEU A 387 29.69 -18.51 -84.18
C LEU A 387 29.74 -18.93 -82.70
N LEU A 388 30.46 -20.00 -82.37
CA LEU A 388 30.57 -20.49 -80.99
C LEU A 388 31.34 -19.53 -80.08
N LYS A 389 32.43 -18.90 -80.57
CA LYS A 389 33.13 -17.82 -79.84
C LYS A 389 32.22 -16.61 -79.58
N LYS A 390 31.38 -16.23 -80.56
CA LYS A 390 30.36 -15.18 -80.37
C LYS A 390 29.29 -15.57 -79.34
N GLN A 391 28.88 -16.84 -79.32
CA GLN A 391 27.93 -17.36 -78.33
C GLN A 391 28.50 -17.36 -76.90
N ILE A 392 29.78 -17.74 -76.75
CA ILE A 392 30.51 -17.69 -75.46
C ILE A 392 30.55 -16.25 -74.93
N ALA A 393 30.97 -15.29 -75.76
CA ALA A 393 30.99 -13.87 -75.40
C ALA A 393 29.60 -13.35 -75.01
N ALA A 394 28.56 -13.72 -75.78
CA ALA A 394 27.18 -13.33 -75.50
C ALA A 394 26.68 -13.88 -74.14
N PHE A 395 26.97 -15.14 -73.82
CA PHE A 395 26.60 -15.73 -72.53
C PHE A 395 27.28 -15.02 -71.36
N TYR A 396 28.59 -14.77 -71.43
CA TYR A 396 29.31 -14.05 -70.38
C TYR A 396 28.89 -12.57 -70.26
N HIS A 397 28.53 -11.93 -71.37
CA HIS A 397 27.96 -10.57 -71.38
C HIS A 397 26.65 -10.52 -70.61
N ALA A 398 25.67 -11.37 -70.97
CA ALA A 398 24.37 -11.40 -70.31
C ALA A 398 24.49 -11.83 -68.84
N ALA A 399 25.36 -12.80 -68.53
CA ALA A 399 25.57 -13.25 -67.15
C ALA A 399 26.06 -12.11 -66.27
N ALA A 400 27.02 -11.32 -66.76
CA ALA A 400 27.54 -10.16 -66.05
C ALA A 400 26.49 -9.05 -65.89
N LYS A 401 25.72 -8.76 -66.95
CA LYS A 401 24.67 -7.72 -66.90
C LYS A 401 23.53 -8.07 -65.95
N VAL A 402 23.10 -9.34 -65.94
CA VAL A 402 22.10 -9.85 -65.00
C VAL A 402 22.62 -9.80 -63.56
N ALA A 403 23.89 -10.17 -63.35
CA ALA A 403 24.50 -10.17 -62.03
C ALA A 403 24.77 -8.75 -61.46
N ASP A 404 25.01 -7.75 -62.32
CA ASP A 404 25.27 -6.36 -61.88
C ASP A 404 24.00 -5.61 -61.46
N PHE A 405 22.82 -6.07 -61.88
CA PHE A 405 21.56 -5.43 -61.46
C PHE A 405 21.38 -5.58 -59.94
N PRO A 406 21.26 -4.49 -59.16
CA PRO A 406 21.34 -4.52 -57.70
C PRO A 406 19.99 -4.90 -57.07
N LEU A 407 19.54 -6.10 -57.40
CA LEU A 407 18.29 -6.68 -56.94
C LEU A 407 18.24 -6.84 -55.42
N ASP A 408 19.39 -7.10 -54.79
CA ASP A 408 19.52 -7.21 -53.34
C ASP A 408 19.16 -5.90 -52.62
N LYS A 409 19.47 -4.73 -53.22
CA LYS A 409 19.06 -3.43 -52.67
C LYS A 409 17.54 -3.25 -52.71
N ILE A 410 16.91 -3.67 -53.81
CA ILE A 410 15.44 -3.61 -53.94
C ILE A 410 14.78 -4.51 -52.91
N LYS A 411 15.29 -5.73 -52.73
CA LYS A 411 14.82 -6.67 -51.70
C LYS A 411 14.98 -6.11 -50.29
N MET A 412 16.13 -5.52 -49.98
CA MET A 412 16.38 -4.92 -48.66
C MET A 412 15.38 -3.81 -48.35
N HIS A 413 15.14 -2.91 -49.32
CA HIS A 413 14.14 -1.86 -49.19
C HIS A 413 12.73 -2.42 -48.94
N ASP A 414 12.28 -3.40 -49.73
CA ASP A 414 10.96 -4.03 -49.59
C ASP A 414 10.81 -4.69 -48.20
N THR A 415 11.83 -5.42 -47.77
CA THR A 415 11.85 -6.10 -46.46
C THR A 415 11.78 -5.10 -45.31
N LEU A 416 12.64 -4.08 -45.30
CA LEU A 416 12.66 -3.07 -44.24
C LEU A 416 11.38 -2.25 -44.19
N SER A 417 10.77 -1.96 -45.35
CA SER A 417 9.50 -1.22 -45.42
C SER A 417 8.34 -2.00 -44.79
N GLU A 418 8.30 -3.33 -44.97
CA GLU A 418 7.30 -4.19 -44.32
C GLU A 418 7.56 -4.37 -42.81
N VAL A 419 8.83 -4.52 -42.42
CA VAL A 419 9.23 -4.58 -41.00
C VAL A 419 8.82 -3.29 -40.28
N LEU A 420 9.10 -2.14 -40.86
CA LEU A 420 8.74 -0.83 -40.33
C LEU A 420 7.23 -0.72 -40.08
N LYS A 421 6.40 -1.04 -41.09
CA LYS A 421 4.93 -1.01 -40.95
C LYS A 421 4.41 -1.94 -39.86
N THR A 422 5.04 -3.10 -39.71
CA THR A 422 4.67 -4.08 -38.68
C THR A 422 5.02 -3.56 -37.29
N GLN A 423 6.23 -3.04 -37.10
CA GLN A 423 6.70 -2.46 -35.84
C GLN A 423 5.88 -1.22 -35.45
N GLU A 424 5.55 -0.31 -36.38
CA GLU A 424 4.70 0.86 -36.11
C GLU A 424 3.36 0.46 -35.51
N LYS A 425 2.70 -0.54 -36.11
CA LYS A 425 1.40 -1.05 -35.64
C LYS A 425 1.53 -1.72 -34.27
N GLU A 426 2.62 -2.44 -34.02
CA GLU A 426 2.88 -3.10 -32.74
C GLU A 426 3.12 -2.06 -31.61
N ILE A 427 3.96 -1.06 -31.85
CA ILE A 427 4.24 0.03 -30.91
C ILE A 427 2.95 0.79 -30.54
N GLU A 428 2.14 1.17 -31.53
CA GLU A 428 0.88 1.89 -31.29
C GLU A 428 -0.10 1.08 -30.45
N ASN A 429 -0.28 -0.21 -30.77
CA ASN A 429 -1.19 -1.09 -30.03
C ASN A 429 -0.71 -1.30 -28.59
N ASP A 430 0.57 -1.57 -28.38
CA ASP A 430 1.10 -1.86 -27.06
C ASP A 430 1.10 -0.62 -26.16
N LEU A 431 1.52 0.54 -26.67
CA LEU A 431 1.45 1.80 -25.92
C LEU A 431 0.02 2.15 -25.52
N GLN A 432 -0.94 2.03 -26.45
CA GLN A 432 -2.35 2.33 -26.17
C GLN A 432 -2.95 1.35 -25.15
N HIS A 433 -2.69 0.05 -25.32
CA HIS A 433 -3.19 -0.99 -24.43
C HIS A 433 -2.65 -0.82 -23.00
N HIS A 434 -1.33 -0.65 -22.85
CA HIS A 434 -0.71 -0.52 -21.54
C HIS A 434 -1.03 0.80 -20.84
N SER A 435 -1.10 1.91 -21.58
CA SER A 435 -1.53 3.21 -21.02
C SER A 435 -2.95 3.16 -20.47
N LYS A 436 -3.88 2.53 -21.21
CA LYS A 436 -5.26 2.32 -20.76
C LYS A 436 -5.32 1.44 -19.51
N ALA A 437 -4.63 0.30 -19.50
CA ALA A 437 -4.64 -0.62 -18.36
C ALA A 437 -4.13 0.04 -17.06
N VAL A 438 -3.05 0.81 -17.14
CA VAL A 438 -2.50 1.56 -15.98
C VAL A 438 -3.50 2.61 -15.50
N LYS A 439 -4.11 3.37 -16.42
CA LYS A 439 -5.11 4.39 -16.08
C LYS A 439 -6.32 3.78 -15.37
N ASP A 440 -6.88 2.70 -15.90
CA ASP A 440 -8.05 2.02 -15.33
C ASP A 440 -7.74 1.51 -13.91
N GLN A 441 -6.53 0.99 -13.66
CA GLN A 441 -6.10 0.56 -12.32
C GLN A 441 -5.92 1.73 -11.35
N ILE A 442 -5.36 2.86 -11.79
CA ILE A 442 -5.20 4.07 -10.95
C ILE A 442 -6.58 4.62 -10.56
N GLU A 443 -7.53 4.66 -11.49
CA GLU A 443 -8.90 5.12 -11.25
C GLU A 443 -9.62 4.20 -10.27
N ALA A 444 -9.50 2.88 -10.44
CA ALA A 444 -10.07 1.89 -9.53
C ALA A 444 -9.48 2.02 -8.12
N LEU A 445 -8.15 2.07 -7.98
CA LEU A 445 -7.49 2.27 -6.67
C LEU A 445 -7.90 3.58 -6.02
N THR A 446 -7.99 4.66 -6.80
CA THR A 446 -8.39 5.97 -6.25
C THR A 446 -9.82 5.95 -5.74
N ARG A 447 -10.74 5.32 -6.47
CA ARG A 447 -12.14 5.16 -6.04
C ARG A 447 -12.22 4.40 -4.71
N GLU A 448 -11.53 3.27 -4.60
CA GLU A 448 -11.58 2.44 -3.40
C GLU A 448 -10.86 3.08 -2.21
N ILE A 449 -9.68 3.68 -2.41
CA ILE A 449 -8.95 4.41 -1.35
C ILE A 449 -9.82 5.55 -0.77
N ASN A 450 -10.59 6.24 -1.62
CA ASN A 450 -11.45 7.34 -1.16
C ASN A 450 -12.57 6.88 -0.20
N LEU A 451 -12.98 5.60 -0.23
CA LEU A 451 -13.92 5.04 0.73
C LEU A 451 -13.37 5.04 2.17
N PHE A 452 -12.04 5.10 2.32
CA PHE A 452 -11.35 5.15 3.61
C PHE A 452 -10.98 6.58 4.05
N SER A 453 -11.42 7.59 3.32
CA SER A 453 -11.08 8.99 3.61
C SER A 453 -11.35 9.36 5.08
N LEU A 454 -10.34 9.98 5.70
CA LEU A 454 -10.39 10.53 7.07
C LEU A 454 -10.52 9.48 8.20
N ILE A 455 -10.30 8.18 7.95
CA ILE A 455 -10.19 7.18 9.03
C ILE A 455 -8.82 7.29 9.69
N TYR A 456 -8.80 7.38 11.03
CA TYR A 456 -7.59 7.37 11.83
C TYR A 456 -7.65 6.32 12.94
N PRO A 457 -6.61 5.48 13.12
CA PRO A 457 -5.45 5.33 12.24
C PRO A 457 -5.82 4.71 10.89
N GLU A 458 -5.05 5.07 9.85
CA GLU A 458 -5.25 4.55 8.50
C GLU A 458 -4.93 3.03 8.45
N PRO A 459 -5.80 2.19 7.84
CA PRO A 459 -5.52 0.76 7.73
C PRO A 459 -4.30 0.49 6.86
N LEU A 460 -3.48 -0.52 7.23
CA LEU A 460 -2.28 -0.92 6.49
C LEU A 460 -2.57 -1.16 4.99
N VAL A 461 -3.71 -1.78 4.68
CA VAL A 461 -4.15 -2.07 3.31
C VAL A 461 -4.29 -0.78 2.47
N VAL A 462 -4.71 0.33 3.08
CA VAL A 462 -4.85 1.62 2.41
C VAL A 462 -3.48 2.25 2.17
N THR A 463 -2.57 2.15 3.14
CA THR A 463 -1.18 2.60 2.99
C THR A 463 -0.46 1.86 1.86
N GLU A 464 -0.57 0.53 1.82
CA GLU A 464 -0.02 -0.30 0.74
C GLU A 464 -0.63 0.07 -0.62
N ALA A 465 -1.95 0.26 -0.69
CA ALA A 465 -2.63 0.63 -1.92
C ALA A 465 -2.23 2.03 -2.43
N LYS A 466 -1.97 2.99 -1.53
CA LYS A 466 -1.43 4.31 -1.89
C LYS A 466 -0.02 4.20 -2.48
N GLU A 467 0.83 3.31 -1.94
CA GLU A 467 2.15 3.04 -2.49
C GLU A 467 2.06 2.42 -3.89
N VAL A 468 1.17 1.43 -4.07
CA VAL A 468 0.89 0.82 -5.38
C VAL A 468 0.40 1.87 -6.38
N ARG A 469 -0.52 2.76 -5.98
CA ARG A 469 -0.99 3.87 -6.83
C ARG A 469 0.15 4.81 -7.22
N SER A 470 1.05 5.15 -6.28
CA SER A 470 2.21 5.99 -6.55
C SER A 470 3.14 5.34 -7.58
N LYS A 471 3.40 4.03 -7.46
CA LYS A 471 4.16 3.26 -8.46
C LYS A 471 3.48 3.33 -9.83
N LEU A 472 2.17 3.04 -9.90
CA LEU A 472 1.41 3.10 -11.16
C LEU A 472 1.44 4.49 -11.81
N LEU A 473 1.35 5.57 -11.04
CA LEU A 473 1.49 6.95 -11.55
C LEU A 473 2.87 7.20 -12.15
N ALA A 474 3.94 6.70 -11.52
CA ALA A 474 5.28 6.78 -12.09
C ALA A 474 5.39 6.02 -13.41
N TYR A 475 4.75 4.85 -13.52
CA TYR A 475 4.68 4.09 -14.77
C TYR A 475 3.85 4.78 -15.86
N GLN A 476 2.73 5.39 -15.50
CA GLN A 476 1.95 6.21 -16.43
C GLN A 476 2.79 7.33 -17.03
N LYS A 477 3.61 8.00 -16.20
CA LYS A 477 4.55 9.03 -16.66
C LYS A 477 5.62 8.46 -17.59
N LYS A 478 6.21 7.30 -17.27
CA LYS A 478 7.18 6.61 -18.14
C LYS A 478 6.57 6.24 -19.51
N LEU A 479 5.36 5.68 -19.52
CA LEU A 479 4.64 5.34 -20.76
C LEU A 479 4.33 6.59 -21.59
N GLN A 480 3.94 7.68 -20.94
CA GLN A 480 3.70 8.95 -21.63
C GLN A 480 4.99 9.49 -22.28
N GLN A 481 6.10 9.51 -21.52
CA GLN A 481 7.40 9.93 -22.05
C GLN A 481 7.85 9.08 -23.25
N LEU A 482 7.64 7.76 -23.18
CA LEU A 482 7.98 6.86 -24.27
C LEU A 482 7.09 7.09 -25.50
N SER A 483 5.79 7.33 -25.28
CA SER A 483 4.84 7.71 -26.35
C SER A 483 5.23 9.03 -27.02
N ASP A 484 5.59 10.06 -26.24
CA ASP A 484 5.98 11.37 -26.76
C ASP A 484 7.29 11.27 -27.56
N CYS A 485 8.24 10.47 -27.06
CA CYS A 485 9.51 10.16 -27.76
C CYS A 485 9.24 9.46 -29.10
N TYR A 486 8.38 8.43 -29.10
CA TYR A 486 7.99 7.72 -30.32
C TYR A 486 7.32 8.65 -31.33
N GLN A 487 6.33 9.46 -30.91
CA GLN A 487 5.62 10.37 -31.80
C GLN A 487 6.55 11.41 -32.45
N THR A 488 7.49 11.95 -31.67
CA THR A 488 8.50 12.91 -32.16
C THR A 488 9.41 12.24 -33.20
N SER A 489 10.01 11.10 -32.83
CA SER A 489 10.90 10.34 -33.72
C SER A 489 10.17 9.87 -34.99
N HIS A 490 8.96 9.36 -34.87
CA HIS A 490 8.15 8.91 -36.00
C HIS A 490 7.83 10.06 -36.98
N LYS A 491 7.50 11.26 -36.47
CA LYS A 491 7.27 12.44 -37.30
C LYS A 491 8.53 12.86 -38.07
N GLU A 492 9.68 12.89 -37.42
CA GLU A 492 10.97 13.23 -38.03
C GLU A 492 11.38 12.20 -39.09
N ASN A 493 11.28 10.92 -38.74
CA ASN A 493 11.62 9.81 -39.63
C ASN A 493 10.72 9.78 -40.87
N ARG A 494 9.42 10.02 -40.71
CA ARG A 494 8.48 10.14 -41.84
C ARG A 494 8.81 11.32 -42.75
N ALA A 495 9.22 12.46 -42.18
CA ALA A 495 9.65 13.61 -42.98
C ALA A 495 10.94 13.32 -43.77
N ARG A 496 11.91 12.62 -43.16
CA ARG A 496 13.15 12.19 -43.83
C ARG A 496 12.88 11.21 -44.97
N LEU A 497 12.06 10.20 -44.75
CA LEU A 497 11.64 9.25 -45.78
C LEU A 497 10.93 9.99 -46.92
N GLN A 498 9.93 10.82 -46.60
CA GLN A 498 9.16 11.59 -47.59
C GLN A 498 10.05 12.49 -48.47
N SER A 499 11.06 13.15 -47.90
CA SER A 499 12.01 13.98 -48.64
C SER A 499 12.80 13.19 -49.70
N LEU A 500 13.24 11.98 -49.35
CA LEU A 500 13.93 11.08 -50.27
C LEU A 500 12.95 10.52 -51.33
N SER A 501 11.72 10.20 -50.93
CA SER A 501 10.64 9.78 -51.84
C SER A 501 10.29 10.83 -52.89
N ASP A 502 10.21 12.10 -52.50
CA ASP A 502 9.92 13.20 -53.41
C ASP A 502 11.08 13.46 -54.38
N SER A 503 12.32 13.17 -53.96
CA SER A 503 13.48 13.16 -54.85
C SER A 503 13.39 12.09 -55.95
N LEU A 504 12.72 10.96 -55.68
CA LEU A 504 12.41 9.94 -56.71
C LEU A 504 11.30 10.40 -57.67
N ARG A 505 10.32 11.21 -57.23
CA ARG A 505 9.22 11.71 -58.09
C ARG A 505 9.69 12.69 -59.15
N THR A 506 10.68 13.52 -58.84
CA THR A 506 11.09 14.65 -59.69
C THR A 506 12.03 14.23 -60.84
N ARG A 507 12.63 13.03 -60.77
CA ARG A 507 13.54 12.54 -61.82
C ARG A 507 12.78 11.77 -62.91
N LYS A 508 12.68 12.37 -64.11
CA LYS A 508 11.99 11.81 -65.28
C LYS A 508 12.83 10.84 -66.15
N ASN A 509 14.11 10.64 -65.86
CA ASN A 509 15.03 9.97 -66.78
C ASN A 509 15.51 8.60 -66.33
N SER A 510 15.67 7.72 -67.32
CA SER A 510 15.99 6.29 -67.34
C SER A 510 17.35 5.85 -66.77
N SER A 511 18.09 6.72 -66.06
CA SER A 511 19.31 6.29 -65.37
C SER A 511 18.95 5.74 -63.99
N LEU A 512 19.27 4.47 -63.76
CA LEU A 512 19.14 3.77 -62.48
C LEU A 512 19.87 4.56 -61.38
N ASP A 513 19.12 5.21 -60.50
CA ASP A 513 19.66 6.07 -59.44
C ASP A 513 19.67 5.34 -58.10
N PHE A 514 20.44 4.25 -58.07
CA PHE A 514 20.58 3.40 -56.88
C PHE A 514 21.26 4.11 -55.70
N GLU A 515 21.80 5.31 -55.90
CA GLU A 515 22.32 6.13 -54.81
C GLU A 515 21.17 6.58 -53.88
N ILE A 516 20.04 7.01 -54.45
CA ILE A 516 18.87 7.41 -53.66
C ILE A 516 18.25 6.20 -52.94
N ILE A 517 18.18 5.05 -53.61
CA ILE A 517 17.71 3.80 -52.97
C ILE A 517 18.64 3.40 -51.82
N SER A 518 19.96 3.57 -51.97
CA SER A 518 20.91 3.26 -50.89
C SER A 518 20.69 4.17 -49.69
N LYS A 519 20.49 5.48 -49.90
CA LYS A 519 20.14 6.42 -48.83
C LYS A 519 18.80 6.10 -48.17
N LEU A 520 17.80 5.65 -48.93
CA LEU A 520 16.52 5.19 -48.37
C LEU A 520 16.71 3.96 -47.46
N ILE A 521 17.51 2.99 -47.88
CA ILE A 521 17.84 1.80 -47.07
C ILE A 521 18.53 2.21 -45.77
N GLU A 522 19.55 3.08 -45.82
CA GLU A 522 20.25 3.58 -44.62
C GLU A 522 19.29 4.24 -43.62
N VAL A 523 18.34 5.05 -44.12
CA VAL A 523 17.30 5.65 -43.27
C VAL A 523 16.39 4.57 -42.71
N LEU A 524 15.88 3.64 -43.53
CA LEU A 524 15.01 2.55 -43.07
C LEU A 524 15.68 1.69 -42.00
N GLU A 525 16.95 1.29 -42.17
CA GLU A 525 17.71 0.53 -41.17
C GLU A 525 17.83 1.27 -39.84
N SER A 526 18.13 2.57 -39.91
CA SER A 526 18.21 3.44 -38.74
C SER A 526 16.86 3.51 -38.01
N VAL A 527 15.75 3.67 -38.75
CA VAL A 527 14.40 3.78 -38.19
C VAL A 527 13.94 2.45 -37.60
N THR A 528 14.13 1.33 -38.30
CA THR A 528 13.81 -0.02 -37.80
C THR A 528 14.56 -0.32 -36.51
N SER A 529 15.83 0.08 -36.41
CA SER A 529 16.62 -0.08 -35.18
C SER A 529 16.06 0.77 -34.03
N GLN A 530 15.67 2.02 -34.30
CA GLN A 530 15.04 2.89 -33.31
C GLN A 530 13.69 2.33 -32.82
N GLN A 531 12.85 1.85 -33.73
CA GLN A 531 11.55 1.24 -33.38
C GLN A 531 11.72 -0.04 -32.57
N GLN A 532 12.72 -0.87 -32.89
CA GLN A 532 13.03 -2.05 -32.08
C GLN A 532 13.44 -1.68 -30.65
N ASN A 533 14.21 -0.59 -30.46
CA ASN A 533 14.55 -0.11 -29.12
C ASN A 533 13.32 0.36 -28.35
N ILE A 534 12.35 1.00 -29.01
CA ILE A 534 11.07 1.40 -28.40
C ILE A 534 10.27 0.16 -28.00
N LEU A 535 10.15 -0.85 -28.86
CA LEU A 535 9.47 -2.11 -28.53
C LEU A 535 10.12 -2.81 -27.32
N ASN A 536 11.45 -2.84 -27.27
CA ASN A 536 12.17 -3.40 -26.12
C ASN A 536 11.85 -2.62 -24.84
N ALA A 537 11.83 -1.28 -24.89
CA ALA A 537 11.47 -0.44 -23.75
C ALA A 537 10.01 -0.63 -23.29
N VAL A 538 9.07 -0.79 -24.23
CA VAL A 538 7.67 -1.12 -23.92
C VAL A 538 7.57 -2.48 -23.23
N GLN A 539 8.32 -3.48 -23.70
CA GLN A 539 8.33 -4.81 -23.13
C GLN A 539 8.95 -4.83 -21.72
N GLU A 540 10.01 -4.05 -21.47
CA GLU A 540 10.56 -3.85 -20.14
C GLU A 540 9.51 -3.24 -19.20
N ILE A 541 8.86 -2.15 -19.61
CA ILE A 541 7.77 -1.52 -18.84
C ILE A 541 6.65 -2.52 -18.53
N LYS A 542 6.27 -3.36 -19.50
CA LYS A 542 5.26 -4.41 -19.31
C LYS A 542 5.67 -5.44 -18.26
N THR A 543 6.92 -5.91 -18.31
CA THR A 543 7.42 -6.87 -17.31
C THR A 543 7.45 -6.28 -15.90
N GLU A 544 7.79 -4.99 -15.77
CA GLU A 544 7.74 -4.29 -14.49
C GLU A 544 6.30 -4.08 -14.02
N LEU A 545 5.38 -3.68 -14.92
CA LEU A 545 3.97 -3.48 -14.61
C LEU A 545 3.30 -4.75 -14.09
N ASN A 546 3.62 -5.90 -14.68
CA ASN A 546 3.09 -7.21 -14.25
C ASN A 546 3.55 -7.60 -12.83
N ARG A 547 4.59 -6.97 -12.27
CA ARG A 547 5.02 -7.19 -10.88
C ARG A 547 4.26 -6.33 -9.88
N ILE A 548 3.48 -5.36 -10.35
CA ILE A 548 2.71 -4.48 -9.48
C ILE A 548 1.34 -5.11 -9.24
N PRO A 549 0.98 -5.44 -7.99
CA PRO A 549 -0.28 -6.11 -7.66
C PRO A 549 -1.45 -5.12 -7.63
N GLY A 550 -1.70 -4.41 -8.75
CA GLY A 550 -2.72 -3.37 -8.86
C GLY A 550 -4.13 -3.92 -8.60
N ALA A 551 -4.52 -4.97 -9.35
CA ALA A 551 -5.82 -5.62 -9.20
C ALA A 551 -6.01 -6.26 -7.81
N ASP A 552 -4.98 -6.93 -7.28
CA ASP A 552 -5.03 -7.55 -5.96
C ASP A 552 -5.19 -6.50 -4.85
N SER A 553 -4.57 -5.33 -5.01
CA SER A 553 -4.71 -4.23 -4.05
C SER A 553 -6.11 -3.64 -4.05
N VAL A 554 -6.77 -3.55 -5.21
CA VAL A 554 -8.20 -3.19 -5.32
C VAL A 554 -9.08 -4.21 -4.60
N GLN A 555 -8.86 -5.51 -4.83
CA GLN A 555 -9.64 -6.56 -4.17
C GLN A 555 -9.46 -6.56 -2.64
N ARG A 556 -8.24 -6.36 -2.16
CA ARG A 556 -7.95 -6.25 -0.71
C ARG A 556 -8.65 -5.05 -0.09
N LEU A 557 -8.67 -3.90 -0.76
CA LEU A 557 -9.42 -2.72 -0.29
C LEU A 557 -10.92 -2.99 -0.19
N ILE A 558 -11.51 -3.62 -1.21
CA ILE A 558 -12.94 -3.99 -1.22
C ILE A 558 -13.24 -4.94 -0.05
N GLY A 559 -12.39 -5.93 0.19
CA GLY A 559 -12.52 -6.87 1.31
C GLY A 559 -12.47 -6.18 2.68
N GLU A 560 -11.49 -5.31 2.90
CA GLU A 560 -11.35 -4.53 4.14
C GLU A 560 -12.54 -3.57 4.34
N TYR A 561 -12.99 -2.91 3.27
CA TYR A 561 -14.14 -2.01 3.31
C TYR A 561 -15.41 -2.75 3.74
N ASN A 562 -15.70 -3.89 3.11
CA ASN A 562 -16.87 -4.69 3.40
C ASN A 562 -16.86 -5.24 4.83
N THR A 563 -15.68 -5.63 5.33
CA THR A 563 -15.51 -6.10 6.71
C THR A 563 -15.89 -4.99 7.70
N ARG A 564 -15.32 -3.78 7.53
CA ARG A 564 -15.63 -2.64 8.42
C ARG A 564 -17.07 -2.17 8.30
N LYS A 565 -17.64 -2.18 7.09
CA LYS A 565 -19.06 -1.88 6.87
C LYS A 565 -19.94 -2.87 7.65
N GLN A 566 -19.60 -4.16 7.61
CA GLN A 566 -20.31 -5.20 8.35
C GLN A 566 -20.20 -5.03 9.87
N ASP A 567 -19.03 -4.61 10.38
CA ASP A 567 -18.84 -4.32 11.81
C ASP A 567 -19.72 -3.16 12.28
N ILE A 568 -19.82 -2.11 11.46
CA ILE A 568 -20.73 -0.96 11.71
C ILE A 568 -22.19 -1.43 11.75
N CYS A 569 -22.62 -2.21 10.76
CA CYS A 569 -23.98 -2.76 10.71
C CYS A 569 -24.29 -3.63 11.94
N THR A 570 -23.34 -4.49 12.33
CA THR A 570 -23.49 -5.39 13.49
C THR A 570 -23.59 -4.60 14.79
N SER A 571 -22.75 -3.58 14.96
CA SER A 571 -22.76 -2.69 16.14
C SER A 571 -24.09 -1.94 16.27
N LEU A 572 -24.60 -1.39 15.16
CA LEU A 572 -25.89 -0.70 15.15
C LEU A 572 -27.04 -1.68 15.45
N LYS A 573 -27.01 -2.88 14.87
CA LYS A 573 -28.04 -3.90 15.13
C LYS A 573 -28.09 -4.29 16.62
N ILE A 574 -26.94 -4.56 17.24
CA ILE A 574 -26.86 -4.88 18.67
C ILE A 574 -27.43 -3.74 19.52
N ALA A 575 -27.11 -2.48 19.20
CA ALA A 575 -27.63 -1.33 19.92
C ALA A 575 -29.15 -1.17 19.76
N ILE A 576 -29.70 -1.44 18.57
CA ILE A 576 -31.15 -1.47 18.34
C ILE A 576 -31.80 -2.56 19.20
N ASP A 577 -31.25 -3.77 19.18
CA ASP A 577 -31.76 -4.90 19.97
C ASP A 577 -31.73 -4.58 21.48
N HIS A 578 -30.67 -3.94 21.97
CA HIS A 578 -30.55 -3.51 23.37
C HIS A 578 -31.58 -2.42 23.74
N ALA A 579 -31.80 -1.43 22.86
CA ALA A 579 -32.80 -0.40 23.09
C ALA A 579 -34.21 -0.96 23.07
N GLU A 580 -34.51 -1.90 22.17
CA GLU A 580 -35.80 -2.61 22.13
C GLU A 580 -36.04 -3.44 23.40
N ALA A 581 -35.01 -4.14 23.88
CA ALA A 581 -35.08 -4.89 25.13
C ALA A 581 -35.35 -3.96 26.32
N ALA A 582 -34.66 -2.82 26.41
CA ALA A 582 -34.86 -1.83 27.47
C ALA A 582 -36.28 -1.27 27.48
N VAL A 583 -36.82 -0.90 26.31
CA VAL A 583 -38.19 -0.40 26.18
C VAL A 583 -39.20 -1.46 26.60
N LYS A 584 -39.04 -2.73 26.18
CA LYS A 584 -39.94 -3.84 26.58
C LYS A 584 -39.94 -4.08 28.08
N VAL A 585 -38.78 -4.02 28.73
CA VAL A 585 -38.69 -4.17 30.20
C VAL A 585 -39.43 -3.02 30.89
N ARG A 586 -39.25 -1.79 30.40
CA ARG A 586 -39.96 -0.62 30.91
C ARG A 586 -41.49 -0.74 30.74
N GLU A 587 -41.96 -1.20 29.58
CA GLU A 587 -43.38 -1.46 29.33
C GLU A 587 -43.96 -2.46 30.35
N ARG A 588 -43.21 -3.53 30.65
CA ARG A 588 -43.59 -4.51 31.69
C ARG A 588 -43.66 -3.90 33.08
N VAL A 589 -42.71 -3.03 33.45
CA VAL A 589 -42.63 -2.42 34.80
C VAL A 589 -43.68 -1.34 35.02
N LEU A 590 -43.95 -0.51 34.01
CA LEU A 590 -44.88 0.61 34.12
C LEU A 590 -46.31 0.25 33.72
N GLU A 591 -46.53 -0.95 33.17
CA GLU A 591 -47.82 -1.38 32.58
C GLU A 591 -48.34 -0.39 31.52
N SER A 592 -47.43 0.34 30.88
CA SER A 592 -47.72 1.36 29.87
C SER A 592 -47.09 0.94 28.54
N PRO A 593 -47.82 0.99 27.42
CA PRO A 593 -47.26 0.69 26.11
C PRO A 593 -46.22 1.74 25.69
N ARG A 594 -45.31 1.38 24.78
CA ARG A 594 -44.39 2.33 24.15
C ARG A 594 -45.16 3.48 23.52
N THR A 595 -44.55 4.66 23.60
CA THR A 595 -45.07 5.84 22.95
C THR A 595 -44.87 5.74 21.42
N PRO A 596 -45.73 6.37 20.60
CA PRO A 596 -45.53 6.46 19.15
C PRO A 596 -44.19 7.09 18.77
N GLY A 597 -43.65 7.99 19.60
CA GLY A 597 -42.34 8.62 19.40
C GLY A 597 -41.18 7.63 19.52
N GLU A 598 -41.23 6.71 20.49
CA GLU A 598 -40.22 5.65 20.67
C GLU A 598 -40.27 4.62 19.53
N GLU A 599 -41.46 4.32 18.98
CA GLU A 599 -41.59 3.58 17.72
C GLU A 599 -41.01 4.28 16.53
N GLY A 600 -41.33 5.55 16.33
CA GLY A 600 -40.74 6.34 15.26
C GLY A 600 -39.20 6.34 15.31
N LEU A 601 -38.61 6.45 16.51
CA LEU A 601 -37.15 6.46 16.67
C LEU A 601 -36.50 5.11 16.36
N LEU A 602 -37.02 4.01 16.90
CA LEU A 602 -36.49 2.67 16.64
C LEU A 602 -36.65 2.28 15.17
N GLN A 603 -37.82 2.58 14.57
CA GLN A 603 -38.06 2.35 13.15
C GLN A 603 -37.11 3.17 12.27
N ALA A 604 -36.87 4.45 12.59
CA ALA A 604 -35.90 5.27 11.88
C ALA A 604 -34.46 4.73 11.99
N GLN A 605 -34.08 4.13 13.12
CA GLN A 605 -32.76 3.50 13.26
C GLN A 605 -32.65 2.18 12.46
N ARG A 606 -33.74 1.39 12.39
CA ARG A 606 -33.80 0.20 11.52
C ARG A 606 -33.68 0.61 10.05
N GLU A 607 -34.38 1.66 9.62
CA GLU A 607 -34.26 2.23 8.28
C GLU A 607 -32.84 2.74 8.00
N THR A 608 -32.20 3.36 9.00
CA THR A 608 -30.79 3.75 8.90
C THR A 608 -29.89 2.52 8.69
N LEU A 609 -30.08 1.44 9.44
CA LEU A 609 -29.36 0.17 9.26
C LEU A 609 -29.57 -0.39 7.84
N PHE A 610 -30.81 -0.44 7.36
CA PHE A 610 -31.11 -0.88 6.00
C PHE A 610 -30.44 0.00 4.94
N SER A 611 -30.49 1.33 5.10
CA SER A 611 -29.82 2.27 4.17
C SER A 611 -28.31 2.04 4.12
N ILE A 612 -27.68 1.78 5.26
CA ILE A 612 -26.24 1.47 5.31
C ILE A 612 -25.96 0.17 4.57
N MET A 613 -26.78 -0.87 4.75
CA MET A 613 -26.59 -2.16 4.07
C MET A 613 -26.72 -2.03 2.55
N GLU A 614 -27.74 -1.33 2.05
CA GLU A 614 -28.05 -1.24 0.62
C GLU A 614 -27.19 -0.24 -0.15
N GLU A 615 -26.80 0.89 0.43
CA GLU A 615 -26.03 1.92 -0.30
C GLU A 615 -24.60 1.43 -0.62
N PRO A 616 -24.24 1.25 -1.91
CA PRO A 616 -22.86 0.98 -2.29
C PRO A 616 -22.05 2.29 -2.22
N ASN A 617 -20.76 2.17 -1.89
CA ASN A 617 -19.77 3.27 -2.03
C ASN A 617 -19.92 4.47 -1.07
N LEU A 618 -20.53 4.30 0.11
CA LEU A 618 -20.45 5.30 1.17
C LEU A 618 -19.08 5.27 1.84
N SER A 619 -18.47 6.43 2.07
CA SER A 619 -17.22 6.49 2.84
C SER A 619 -17.42 5.94 4.26
N LEU A 620 -16.46 5.18 4.77
CA LEU A 620 -16.52 4.63 6.13
C LEU A 620 -16.62 5.72 7.20
N ASN A 621 -16.08 6.91 6.95
CA ASN A 621 -16.25 8.05 7.85
C ASN A 621 -17.72 8.50 7.93
N SER A 622 -18.40 8.61 6.78
CA SER A 622 -19.84 8.92 6.76
C SER A 622 -20.68 7.84 7.46
N LEU A 623 -20.31 6.57 7.30
CA LEU A 623 -20.94 5.45 8.02
C LEU A 623 -20.67 5.52 9.52
N GLY A 624 -19.45 5.86 9.93
CA GLY A 624 -19.08 6.08 11.33
C GLY A 624 -19.87 7.23 11.97
N PHE A 625 -20.05 8.35 11.28
CA PHE A 625 -20.89 9.44 11.76
C PHE A 625 -22.36 9.03 11.92
N ARG A 626 -22.92 8.30 10.95
CA ARG A 626 -24.28 7.74 11.05
C ARG A 626 -24.36 6.82 12.28
N LEU A 627 -23.39 5.91 12.46
CA LEU A 627 -23.32 5.01 13.62
C LEU A 627 -23.29 5.77 14.94
N ILE A 628 -22.36 6.73 15.12
CA ILE A 628 -22.23 7.50 16.37
C ILE A 628 -23.54 8.23 16.69
N ARG A 629 -24.18 8.84 15.69
CA ARG A 629 -25.47 9.52 15.87
C ARG A 629 -26.56 8.54 16.28
N SER A 630 -26.65 7.38 15.63
CA SER A 630 -27.62 6.34 15.94
C SER A 630 -27.41 5.77 17.34
N LEU A 631 -26.17 5.44 17.72
CA LEU A 631 -25.82 4.98 19.06
C LEU A 631 -26.24 5.99 20.11
N SER A 632 -25.94 7.28 19.92
CA SER A 632 -26.37 8.33 20.87
C SER A 632 -27.89 8.44 21.03
N ILE A 633 -28.66 8.19 19.98
CA ILE A 633 -30.14 8.18 20.05
C ILE A 633 -30.62 6.94 20.83
N LEU A 634 -30.04 5.78 20.55
CA LEU A 634 -30.41 4.50 21.18
C LEU A 634 -30.00 4.47 22.67
N ASP A 635 -28.82 4.98 23.02
CA ASP A 635 -28.37 5.10 24.40
C ASP A 635 -29.31 6.01 25.21
N LYS A 636 -29.77 7.12 24.63
CA LYS A 636 -30.76 7.99 25.28
C LYS A 636 -32.09 7.27 25.55
N LEU A 637 -32.51 6.38 24.67
CA LEU A 637 -33.72 5.55 24.87
C LEU A 637 -33.52 4.54 26.00
N ILE A 638 -32.34 3.90 26.06
CA ILE A 638 -31.97 2.98 27.16
C ILE A 638 -31.93 3.74 28.49
N ASP A 639 -31.26 4.89 28.54
CA ASP A 639 -31.15 5.73 29.73
C ASP A 639 -32.51 6.25 30.19
N HIS A 640 -33.38 6.64 29.26
CA HIS A 640 -34.75 7.02 29.58
C HIS A 640 -35.52 5.87 30.23
N SER A 641 -35.44 4.68 29.63
CA SER A 641 -36.09 3.47 30.16
C SER A 641 -35.59 3.13 31.57
N LYS A 642 -34.26 3.16 31.79
CA LYS A 642 -33.66 2.97 33.11
C LYS A 642 -34.14 3.99 34.14
N LYS A 643 -34.21 5.28 33.77
CA LYS A 643 -34.68 6.34 34.67
C LYS A 643 -36.12 6.13 35.12
N GLU A 644 -37.02 5.74 34.22
CA GLU A 644 -38.41 5.49 34.59
C GLU A 644 -38.56 4.23 35.45
N ILE A 645 -37.82 3.16 35.14
CA ILE A 645 -37.74 1.95 35.97
C ILE A 645 -37.22 2.30 37.38
N LYS A 646 -36.14 3.09 37.46
CA LYS A 646 -35.54 3.54 38.72
C LYS A 646 -36.53 4.34 39.55
N LEU A 647 -37.25 5.28 38.93
CA LEU A 647 -38.26 6.12 39.57
C LEU A 647 -39.39 5.28 40.17
N LYS A 648 -39.88 4.28 39.42
CA LYS A 648 -40.93 3.37 39.87
C LYS A 648 -40.48 2.57 41.10
N PHE A 649 -39.29 1.99 41.07
CA PHE A 649 -38.79 1.17 42.18
C PHE A 649 -38.29 1.98 43.38
N SER A 650 -37.80 3.21 43.21
CA SER A 650 -37.36 4.04 44.34
C SER A 650 -38.45 4.23 45.39
N GLY A 651 -39.70 4.48 44.98
CA GLY A 651 -40.82 4.58 45.93
C GLY A 651 -41.05 3.29 46.71
N GLU A 652 -40.98 2.14 46.03
CA GLU A 652 -41.20 0.83 46.66
C GLU A 652 -40.08 0.43 47.62
N VAL A 653 -38.82 0.79 47.32
CA VAL A 653 -37.68 0.58 48.23
C VAL A 653 -37.76 1.49 49.45
N ASP A 654 -38.10 2.78 49.25
CA ASP A 654 -38.25 3.75 50.33
C ASP A 654 -39.38 3.32 51.30
N ASP A 655 -40.47 2.78 50.78
CA ASP A 655 -41.55 2.21 51.59
C ASP A 655 -41.04 1.06 52.49
N LEU A 656 -40.26 0.12 51.95
CA LEU A 656 -39.68 -0.97 52.76
C LEU A 656 -38.69 -0.46 53.81
N LEU A 657 -37.86 0.53 53.49
CA LEU A 657 -36.91 1.14 54.42
C LEU A 657 -37.63 1.88 55.56
N SER A 658 -38.73 2.57 55.26
CA SER A 658 -39.56 3.26 56.26
C SER A 658 -40.16 2.28 57.28
N VAL A 659 -40.53 1.07 56.84
CA VAL A 659 -41.04 -0.02 57.70
C VAL A 659 -39.92 -0.62 58.56
N TYR A 660 -38.72 -0.78 58.02
CA TYR A 660 -37.59 -1.40 58.72
C TYR A 660 -37.01 -0.53 59.85
N THR A 661 -36.88 0.77 59.61
CA THR A 661 -36.20 1.72 60.51
C THR A 661 -36.71 1.65 61.96
N PRO A 662 -38.02 1.74 62.25
CA PRO A 662 -38.54 1.64 63.61
C PRO A 662 -38.40 0.25 64.25
N MET A 663 -38.21 -0.82 63.47
CA MET A 663 -38.02 -2.18 64.01
C MET A 663 -36.57 -2.44 64.42
N SER A 664 -35.61 -1.88 63.68
CA SER A 664 -34.17 -2.07 63.91
C SER A 664 -33.66 -1.48 65.22
N THR A 665 -34.40 -0.55 65.81
CA THR A 665 -34.02 0.18 67.04
C THR A 665 -34.62 -0.42 68.29
N VAL A 666 -35.51 -1.41 68.19
CA VAL A 666 -36.15 -2.02 69.35
C VAL A 666 -35.19 -2.97 70.04
N VAL A 667 -34.89 -2.70 71.32
CA VAL A 667 -34.07 -3.58 72.16
C VAL A 667 -35.00 -4.34 73.10
N LEU A 668 -35.13 -5.65 72.88
CA LEU A 668 -35.82 -6.56 73.80
C LEU A 668 -34.90 -6.91 74.99
N ASN A 669 -35.50 -7.14 76.15
CA ASN A 669 -34.82 -7.54 77.38
C ASN A 669 -34.10 -8.89 77.21
N ASP A 670 -33.01 -9.10 77.97
CA ASP A 670 -32.24 -10.35 77.96
C ASP A 670 -33.06 -11.58 78.36
N LEU A 671 -34.11 -11.40 79.16
CA LEU A 671 -35.02 -12.47 79.58
C LEU A 671 -36.10 -12.81 78.52
N ASN A 672 -36.19 -12.02 77.44
CA ASN A 672 -37.17 -12.22 76.40
C ASN A 672 -36.72 -13.34 75.43
N PRO A 673 -37.46 -14.45 75.30
CA PRO A 673 -37.03 -15.58 74.50
C PRO A 673 -37.04 -15.32 72.98
N PHE A 674 -37.61 -14.19 72.53
CA PHE A 674 -37.62 -13.76 71.13
C PHE A 674 -36.45 -12.85 70.76
N LYS A 675 -35.59 -12.47 71.73
CA LYS A 675 -34.47 -11.55 71.48
C LYS A 675 -33.53 -12.03 70.38
N GLU A 676 -33.07 -13.29 70.47
CA GLU A 676 -32.14 -13.86 69.47
C GLU A 676 -32.79 -13.98 68.09
N ASP A 677 -34.06 -14.41 68.04
CA ASP A 677 -34.82 -14.54 66.79
C ASP A 677 -35.00 -13.17 66.13
N MET A 678 -35.29 -12.12 66.91
CA MET A 678 -35.40 -10.74 66.43
C MET A 678 -34.06 -10.25 65.87
N ILE A 679 -32.95 -10.42 66.60
CA ILE A 679 -31.61 -10.04 66.13
C ILE A 679 -31.27 -10.75 64.81
N HIS A 680 -31.50 -12.06 64.72
CA HIS A 680 -31.22 -12.84 63.52
C HIS A 680 -32.07 -12.37 62.33
N GLN A 681 -33.38 -12.21 62.53
CA GLN A 681 -34.28 -11.78 61.47
C GLN A 681 -34.03 -10.33 61.04
N SER A 682 -33.75 -9.42 61.98
CA SER A 682 -33.36 -8.03 61.69
C SER A 682 -32.08 -7.99 60.86
N LYS A 683 -31.07 -8.80 61.20
CA LYS A 683 -29.85 -8.93 60.39
C LYS A 683 -30.14 -9.43 58.97
N LYS A 684 -31.03 -10.42 58.81
CA LYS A 684 -31.44 -10.94 57.50
C LYS A 684 -32.24 -9.93 56.68
N ALA A 685 -33.12 -9.16 57.31
CA ALA A 685 -33.84 -8.05 56.67
C ALA A 685 -32.86 -6.96 56.22
N ALA A 686 -31.90 -6.57 57.07
CA ALA A 686 -30.86 -5.61 56.74
C ALA A 686 -29.98 -6.06 55.56
N GLU A 687 -29.58 -7.34 55.55
CA GLU A 687 -28.79 -7.93 54.48
C GLU A 687 -29.57 -7.90 53.14
N ALA A 688 -30.85 -8.30 53.16
CA ALA A 688 -31.70 -8.27 51.97
C ALA A 688 -31.96 -6.85 51.45
N LEU A 689 -32.20 -5.88 52.34
CA LEU A 689 -32.37 -4.46 51.98
C LEU A 689 -31.07 -3.87 51.41
N ARG A 690 -29.92 -4.20 51.99
CA ARG A 690 -28.62 -3.77 51.45
C ARG A 690 -28.39 -4.31 50.03
N GLN A 691 -28.70 -5.59 49.79
CA GLN A 691 -28.60 -6.17 48.45
C GLN A 691 -29.57 -5.49 47.46
N LEU A 692 -30.77 -5.13 47.92
CA LEU A 692 -31.75 -4.39 47.12
C LEU A 692 -31.22 -3.00 46.71
N SER A 693 -30.63 -2.26 47.66
CA SER A 693 -30.00 -0.96 47.39
C SER A 693 -28.83 -1.07 46.41
N LEU A 694 -27.99 -2.10 46.56
CA LEU A 694 -26.89 -2.36 45.61
C LEU A 694 -27.42 -2.64 44.20
N LEU A 695 -28.44 -3.49 44.05
CA LEU A 695 -29.06 -3.75 42.76
C LEU A 695 -29.66 -2.47 42.14
N GLN A 696 -30.21 -1.58 42.96
CA GLN A 696 -30.76 -0.30 42.50
C GLN A 696 -29.68 0.68 42.01
N GLU A 697 -28.49 0.68 42.64
CA GLU A 697 -27.32 1.43 42.19
C GLU A 697 -26.73 0.84 40.90
N GLU A 698 -26.73 -0.49 40.77
CA GLU A 698 -26.21 -1.19 39.59
C GLU A 698 -27.01 -0.90 38.31
N LEU A 699 -28.30 -0.56 38.41
CA LEU A 699 -29.20 -0.32 37.26
C LEU A 699 -28.63 0.62 36.20
N ASP A 700 -27.92 1.67 36.61
CA ASP A 700 -27.36 2.66 35.68
C ASP A 700 -26.27 2.01 34.78
N SER A 701 -25.56 1.00 35.29
CA SER A 701 -24.49 0.28 34.60
C SER A 701 -24.94 -0.93 33.76
N VAL A 702 -26.16 -1.42 33.96
CA VAL A 702 -26.70 -2.60 33.25
C VAL A 702 -26.94 -2.28 31.77
N SER A 703 -26.59 -3.19 30.86
CA SER A 703 -26.86 -2.97 29.43
C SER A 703 -28.36 -3.10 29.11
N GLY A 704 -28.82 -2.50 28.01
CA GLY A 704 -30.23 -2.61 27.61
C GLY A 704 -30.72 -4.07 27.44
N GLY A 705 -29.85 -4.95 26.93
CA GLY A 705 -30.15 -6.38 26.76
C GLY A 705 -30.29 -7.15 28.08
N ASP A 706 -29.55 -6.75 29.12
CA ASP A 706 -29.49 -7.45 30.41
C ASP A 706 -30.54 -6.95 31.43
N LEU A 707 -31.29 -5.89 31.09
CA LEU A 707 -32.29 -5.30 31.98
C LEU A 707 -33.37 -6.27 32.44
N ALA A 708 -33.74 -7.25 31.62
CA ALA A 708 -34.74 -8.26 31.98
C ALA A 708 -34.23 -9.21 33.08
N GLU A 709 -32.95 -9.58 33.02
CA GLU A 709 -32.31 -10.42 34.04
C GLU A 709 -32.13 -9.63 35.35
N TRP A 710 -31.68 -8.38 35.24
CA TRP A 710 -31.60 -7.47 36.38
C TRP A 710 -32.96 -7.32 37.07
N LEU A 711 -34.05 -7.11 36.31
CA LEU A 711 -35.40 -6.97 36.85
C LEU A 711 -35.82 -8.22 37.64
N ASN A 712 -35.58 -9.42 37.10
CA ASN A 712 -35.92 -10.66 37.78
C ASN A 712 -35.14 -10.84 39.10
N CYS A 713 -33.86 -10.44 39.13
CA CYS A 713 -33.04 -10.43 40.34
C CYS A 713 -33.54 -9.41 41.37
N PHE A 714 -33.93 -8.21 40.91
CA PHE A 714 -34.51 -7.16 41.74
C PHE A 714 -35.84 -7.63 42.37
N GLU A 715 -36.80 -8.12 41.58
CA GLU A 715 -38.10 -8.64 42.06
C GLU A 715 -37.92 -9.77 43.08
N LYS A 716 -36.98 -10.69 42.84
CA LYS A 716 -36.69 -11.80 43.77
C LYS A 716 -36.15 -11.31 45.10
N THR A 717 -35.23 -10.34 45.07
CA THR A 717 -34.62 -9.76 46.27
C THR A 717 -35.64 -8.91 47.03
N PHE A 718 -36.48 -8.16 46.33
CA PHE A 718 -37.60 -7.39 46.88
C PHE A 718 -38.55 -8.28 47.69
N ARG A 719 -39.04 -9.37 47.10
CA ARG A 719 -39.90 -10.36 47.79
C ARG A 719 -39.20 -11.06 48.97
N SER A 720 -37.87 -11.13 48.95
CA SER A 720 -37.12 -11.66 50.09
C SER A 720 -37.05 -10.65 51.23
N ALA A 721 -36.80 -9.37 50.93
CA ALA A 721 -36.77 -8.29 51.93
C ALA A 721 -38.14 -8.14 52.60
N GLU A 722 -39.22 -8.13 51.82
CA GLU A 722 -40.59 -8.05 52.33
C GLU A 722 -40.92 -9.20 53.29
N ARG A 723 -40.59 -10.45 52.93
CA ARG A 723 -40.79 -11.61 53.81
C ARG A 723 -40.04 -11.50 55.13
N TRP A 724 -38.79 -11.05 55.11
CA TRP A 724 -38.01 -10.88 56.34
C TRP A 724 -38.55 -9.74 57.21
N LEU A 725 -39.07 -8.66 56.61
CA LEU A 725 -39.71 -7.57 57.35
C LEU A 725 -41.02 -7.99 58.01
N ILE A 726 -41.85 -8.78 57.31
CA ILE A 726 -43.07 -9.37 57.91
C ILE A 726 -42.69 -10.25 59.10
N SER A 727 -41.70 -11.13 58.95
CA SER A 727 -41.22 -11.97 60.05
C SER A 727 -40.70 -11.16 61.24
N CYS A 728 -39.94 -10.09 60.98
CA CYS A 728 -39.45 -9.18 62.04
C CYS A 728 -40.62 -8.55 62.80
N ARG A 729 -41.65 -8.09 62.09
CA ARG A 729 -42.85 -7.49 62.67
C ARG A 729 -43.58 -8.47 63.58
N ASP A 730 -43.80 -9.69 63.11
CA ASP A 730 -44.50 -10.73 63.86
C ASP A 730 -43.73 -11.12 65.12
N THR A 731 -42.41 -11.28 65.00
CA THR A 731 -41.52 -11.61 66.14
C THR A 731 -41.46 -10.45 67.14
N LEU A 732 -41.42 -9.20 66.66
CA LEU A 732 -41.45 -8.02 67.51
C LEU A 732 -42.77 -7.91 68.28
N GLN A 733 -43.91 -8.12 67.62
CA GLN A 733 -45.22 -8.09 68.26
C GLN A 733 -45.32 -9.15 69.37
N GLN A 734 -44.80 -10.36 69.12
CA GLN A 734 -44.70 -11.42 70.12
C GLN A 734 -43.75 -11.05 71.29
N GLY A 735 -42.58 -10.51 70.97
CA GLY A 735 -41.61 -10.03 71.95
C GLY A 735 -42.17 -8.92 72.85
N GLN A 736 -42.93 -7.97 72.31
CA GLN A 736 -43.56 -6.87 73.06
C GLN A 736 -44.55 -7.37 74.13
N VAL A 737 -45.27 -8.46 73.85
CA VAL A 737 -46.13 -9.09 74.87
C VAL A 737 -45.28 -9.57 76.05
N ILE A 738 -44.13 -10.21 75.80
CA ILE A 738 -43.23 -10.63 76.88
C ILE A 738 -42.61 -9.44 77.62
N GLU A 739 -42.26 -8.34 76.93
CA GLU A 739 -41.79 -7.12 77.61
C GLU A 739 -42.83 -6.56 78.58
N THR A 740 -44.10 -6.57 78.17
CA THR A 740 -45.20 -6.14 79.03
C THR A 740 -45.34 -7.06 80.24
N ARG A 741 -45.20 -8.38 80.06
CA ARG A 741 -45.21 -9.37 81.15
C ARG A 741 -44.05 -9.18 82.12
N LEU A 742 -42.84 -8.95 81.63
CA LEU A 742 -41.66 -8.68 82.45
C LEU A 742 -41.82 -7.40 83.29
N CYS A 743 -42.58 -6.42 82.77
CA CYS A 743 -42.89 -5.18 83.47
C CYS A 743 -44.11 -5.27 84.41
N SER A 744 -44.86 -6.38 84.37
CA SER A 744 -46.06 -6.54 85.21
C SER A 744 -45.72 -6.56 86.70
N GLU A 745 -46.59 -5.96 87.51
CA GLU A 745 -46.42 -5.92 88.96
C GLU A 745 -46.45 -7.32 89.58
N ALA A 746 -47.24 -8.24 89.03
CA ALA A 746 -47.27 -9.63 89.47
C ALA A 746 -45.91 -10.32 89.28
N TYR A 747 -45.28 -10.14 88.11
CA TYR A 747 -43.97 -10.72 87.82
C TYR A 747 -42.87 -10.11 88.70
N LYS A 748 -42.85 -8.78 88.86
CA LYS A 748 -41.92 -8.10 89.77
C LYS A 748 -42.08 -8.59 91.21
N THR A 749 -43.32 -8.79 91.66
CA THR A 749 -43.61 -9.31 93.00
C THR A 749 -43.09 -10.75 93.15
N SER A 750 -43.25 -11.60 92.13
CA SER A 750 -42.66 -12.93 92.12
C SER A 750 -41.12 -12.91 92.17
N LEU A 751 -40.48 -11.95 91.50
CA LEU A 751 -39.02 -11.77 91.61
C LEU A 751 -38.58 -11.40 93.03
N VAL A 752 -39.38 -10.63 93.77
CA VAL A 752 -39.12 -10.34 95.19
C VAL A 752 -39.15 -11.63 96.00
N ILE A 753 -40.13 -12.52 95.77
CA ILE A 753 -40.19 -13.85 96.41
C ILE A 753 -38.89 -14.62 96.16
N LEU A 754 -38.49 -14.75 94.89
CA LEU A 754 -37.27 -15.49 94.50
C LEU A 754 -36.02 -14.87 95.14
N GLY A 755 -35.93 -13.54 95.18
CA GLY A 755 -34.86 -12.81 95.84
C GLY A 755 -34.78 -13.08 97.34
N THR A 756 -35.92 -13.06 98.04
CA THR A 756 -36.01 -13.37 99.48
C THR A 756 -35.59 -14.81 99.77
N LEU A 757 -36.10 -15.78 98.99
CA LEU A 757 -35.74 -17.19 99.13
C LEU A 757 -34.24 -17.41 98.90
N LYS A 758 -33.65 -16.76 97.88
CA LYS A 758 -32.22 -16.82 97.58
C LYS A 758 -31.36 -16.22 98.70
N ALA A 759 -31.75 -15.06 99.22
CA ALA A 759 -31.02 -14.39 100.30
C ALA A 759 -31.01 -15.25 101.57
N GLU A 760 -32.15 -15.82 101.95
CA GLU A 760 -32.25 -16.67 103.13
C GLU A 760 -31.52 -18.01 102.96
N PHE A 761 -31.59 -18.63 101.78
CA PHE A 761 -30.84 -19.84 101.46
C PHE A 761 -29.33 -19.59 101.59
N THR A 762 -28.82 -18.53 100.97
CA THR A 762 -27.39 -18.16 101.00
C THR A 762 -26.94 -17.84 102.42
N ARG A 763 -27.75 -17.13 103.20
CA ARG A 763 -27.46 -16.77 104.60
C ARG A 763 -27.37 -18.01 105.50
N ILE A 764 -28.23 -18.99 105.31
CA ILE A 764 -28.20 -20.25 106.07
C ILE A 764 -26.97 -21.05 105.66
N LEU A 765 -26.78 -21.27 104.36
CA LEU A 765 -25.67 -22.05 103.82
C LEU A 765 -24.32 -21.50 104.32
N GLY A 766 -24.07 -20.19 104.15
CA GLY A 766 -22.81 -19.56 104.57
C GLY A 766 -22.57 -19.60 106.08
N LYS A 767 -23.64 -19.63 106.90
CA LYS A 767 -23.51 -19.72 108.36
C LYS A 767 -23.12 -21.12 108.84
N PHE A 768 -23.69 -22.16 108.25
CA PHE A 768 -23.58 -23.53 108.77
C PHE A 768 -22.56 -24.39 108.03
N ILE A 769 -22.22 -24.08 106.78
CA ILE A 769 -21.24 -24.86 106.00
C ILE A 769 -19.86 -24.94 106.68
N LYS A 770 -19.44 -23.88 107.39
CA LYS A 770 -18.16 -23.83 108.13
C LYS A 770 -18.09 -24.81 109.31
N ASN A 771 -19.23 -25.28 109.81
CA ASN A 771 -19.30 -26.18 110.97
C ASN A 771 -19.15 -27.66 110.60
N HIS A 772 -19.01 -27.97 109.31
CA HIS A 772 -18.91 -29.35 108.82
C HIS A 772 -17.68 -29.53 107.91
N PRO A 773 -16.43 -29.36 108.37
CA PRO A 773 -15.26 -29.35 107.47
C PRO A 773 -14.92 -30.70 106.78
N ASN A 774 -15.42 -31.84 107.30
CA ASN A 774 -14.96 -33.19 106.91
C ASN A 774 -16.05 -34.11 106.35
N HIS A 775 -17.17 -33.59 105.82
CA HIS A 775 -18.21 -34.46 105.25
C HIS A 775 -17.95 -34.69 103.75
N ASP A 776 -17.81 -35.95 103.34
CA ASP A 776 -17.39 -36.36 101.99
C ASP A 776 -18.26 -35.74 100.88
N SER A 777 -19.54 -35.48 101.12
CA SER A 777 -20.46 -34.87 100.13
C SER A 777 -20.35 -33.34 99.98
N LEU A 778 -19.54 -32.64 100.79
CA LEU A 778 -19.42 -31.18 100.74
C LEU A 778 -18.54 -30.66 99.60
N HIS A 779 -17.76 -31.52 98.94
CA HIS A 779 -17.05 -31.15 97.70
C HIS A 779 -18.04 -30.71 96.61
N LEU A 780 -19.28 -31.22 96.61
CA LEU A 780 -20.35 -30.81 95.70
C LEU A 780 -20.78 -29.35 95.90
N LEU A 781 -20.46 -28.73 97.04
CA LEU A 781 -20.77 -27.33 97.36
C LEU A 781 -19.62 -26.37 97.10
N ASN A 782 -18.41 -26.88 96.77
CA ASN A 782 -17.26 -26.09 96.34
C ASN A 782 -17.33 -25.68 94.84
N LEU A 783 -18.42 -26.01 94.16
CA LEU A 783 -18.67 -25.56 92.80
C LEU A 783 -19.12 -24.09 92.83
N ASN A 784 -18.53 -23.25 92.00
CA ASN A 784 -18.93 -21.85 91.82
C ASN A 784 -20.38 -21.79 91.30
N PHE A 785 -21.35 -21.77 92.20
CA PHE A 785 -22.76 -21.66 91.85
C PHE A 785 -23.16 -20.19 91.68
N SER A 786 -23.53 -19.84 90.45
CA SER A 786 -23.95 -18.49 90.08
C SER A 786 -25.43 -18.25 90.42
N SER A 787 -26.23 -19.32 90.43
CA SER A 787 -27.69 -19.28 90.64
C SER A 787 -28.16 -20.27 91.72
N LEU A 788 -29.30 -19.99 92.36
CA LEU A 788 -29.89 -20.95 93.33
C LEU A 788 -30.36 -22.24 92.64
N ASN A 789 -30.71 -22.17 91.35
CA ASN A 789 -31.15 -23.33 90.58
C ASN A 789 -30.00 -24.32 90.35
N ASP A 790 -28.75 -23.89 90.43
CA ASP A 790 -27.60 -24.78 90.27
C ASP A 790 -27.53 -25.80 91.44
N PHE A 791 -28.12 -25.47 92.59
CA PHE A 791 -28.26 -26.36 93.75
C PHE A 791 -29.33 -27.43 93.57
N SER A 792 -30.14 -27.39 92.50
CA SER A 792 -31.12 -28.46 92.19
C SER A 792 -30.47 -29.84 91.99
N ARG A 793 -29.18 -29.86 91.63
CA ARG A 793 -28.39 -31.08 91.45
C ARG A 793 -27.81 -31.63 92.75
N VAL A 794 -27.88 -30.87 93.84
CA VAL A 794 -27.42 -31.32 95.15
C VAL A 794 -28.53 -32.18 95.76
N PRO A 795 -28.26 -33.45 96.14
CA PRO A 795 -29.25 -34.31 96.77
C PRO A 795 -29.85 -33.63 98.01
N ALA A 796 -31.18 -33.71 98.16
CA ALA A 796 -31.89 -33.04 99.24
C ALA A 796 -31.37 -33.48 100.62
N GLU A 797 -30.88 -34.71 100.74
CA GLU A 797 -30.25 -35.30 101.92
C GLU A 797 -29.00 -34.52 102.35
N VAL A 798 -28.19 -34.08 101.39
CA VAL A 798 -26.96 -33.31 101.65
C VAL A 798 -27.30 -31.91 102.15
N LEU A 799 -28.29 -31.26 101.55
CA LEU A 799 -28.78 -29.96 102.02
C LEU A 799 -29.39 -30.08 103.42
N LYS A 800 -30.19 -31.14 103.66
CA LYS A 800 -30.80 -31.41 104.97
C LYS A 800 -29.77 -31.71 106.06
N PHE A 801 -28.64 -32.33 105.70
CA PHE A 801 -27.53 -32.58 106.62
C PHE A 801 -26.90 -31.29 107.15
N ILE A 802 -26.73 -30.29 106.28
CA ILE A 802 -26.21 -28.96 106.68
C ILE A 802 -27.27 -28.20 107.48
N ASP A 803 -28.46 -28.10 106.91
CA ASP A 803 -29.62 -27.52 107.57
C ASP A 803 -30.91 -27.94 106.83
N PRO A 804 -31.90 -28.55 107.51
CA PRO A 804 -33.14 -29.03 106.89
C PRO A 804 -33.93 -27.95 106.15
N ARG A 805 -33.71 -26.67 106.45
CA ARG A 805 -34.39 -25.54 105.82
C ARG A 805 -33.91 -25.27 104.41
N LEU A 806 -32.68 -25.66 104.06
CA LEU A 806 -32.10 -25.40 102.74
C LEU A 806 -32.87 -26.13 101.64
N SER A 807 -33.23 -27.40 101.85
CA SER A 807 -34.00 -28.16 100.85
C SER A 807 -35.40 -27.59 100.63
N ILE A 808 -36.03 -27.07 101.69
CA ILE A 808 -37.38 -26.46 101.62
C ILE A 808 -37.34 -25.12 100.88
N LEU A 809 -36.35 -24.27 101.19
CA LEU A 809 -36.16 -23.00 100.49
C LEU A 809 -35.87 -23.19 99.00
N LEU A 810 -35.10 -24.22 98.65
CA LEU A 810 -34.80 -24.56 97.27
C LEU A 810 -36.03 -25.07 96.52
N SER A 811 -36.86 -25.93 97.13
CA SER A 811 -38.09 -26.41 96.50
C SER A 811 -39.09 -25.27 96.28
N MET A 812 -39.26 -24.39 97.27
CA MET A 812 -40.09 -23.19 97.12
C MET A 812 -39.57 -22.30 95.96
N HIS A 813 -38.26 -22.06 95.90
CA HIS A 813 -37.65 -21.27 94.82
C HIS A 813 -37.90 -21.89 93.44
N GLN A 814 -37.82 -23.22 93.32
CA GLN A 814 -38.07 -23.92 92.05
C GLN A 814 -39.51 -23.75 91.57
N VAL A 815 -40.50 -23.86 92.45
CA VAL A 815 -41.92 -23.70 92.10
C VAL A 815 -42.19 -22.30 91.55
N PHE A 816 -41.81 -21.24 92.29
CA PHE A 816 -41.99 -19.87 91.81
C PHE A 816 -41.22 -19.58 90.52
N ASN A 817 -40.02 -20.14 90.38
CA ASN A 817 -39.21 -19.97 89.18
C ASN A 817 -39.84 -20.67 87.95
N GLN A 818 -40.43 -21.85 88.11
CA GLN A 818 -41.14 -22.55 87.03
C GLN A 818 -42.36 -21.76 86.55
N VAL A 819 -43.14 -21.19 87.47
CA VAL A 819 -44.30 -20.35 87.14
C VAL A 819 -43.85 -19.10 86.37
N ASN A 820 -42.77 -18.45 86.80
CA ASN A 820 -42.17 -17.33 86.09
C ASN A 820 -41.69 -17.71 84.69
N GLN A 821 -40.99 -18.85 84.54
CA GLN A 821 -40.50 -19.33 83.25
C GLN A 821 -41.64 -19.68 82.28
N GLY A 822 -42.75 -20.25 82.79
CA GLY A 822 -43.94 -20.50 81.97
C GLY A 822 -44.57 -19.21 81.44
N TYR A 823 -44.63 -18.17 82.27
CA TYR A 823 -45.24 -16.89 81.93
C TYR A 823 -44.47 -16.09 80.87
N ILE A 824 -43.13 -16.12 80.93
CA ILE A 824 -42.25 -15.44 79.97
C ILE A 824 -41.78 -16.34 78.81
N SER A 825 -42.45 -17.47 78.58
CA SER A 825 -42.08 -18.44 77.55
C SER A 825 -42.47 -18.01 76.13
N ARG A 826 -41.93 -18.70 75.12
CA ARG A 826 -42.30 -18.49 73.70
C ARG A 826 -43.78 -18.82 73.43
N GLU A 827 -44.41 -19.64 74.25
CA GLU A 827 -45.81 -20.02 74.11
C GLU A 827 -46.72 -18.95 74.74
N ILE A 828 -46.75 -17.76 74.13
CA ILE A 828 -47.45 -16.57 74.67
C ILE A 828 -48.91 -16.87 75.04
N ARG A 829 -49.59 -17.72 74.27
CA ARG A 829 -51.00 -18.07 74.50
C ARG A 829 -51.24 -19.02 75.67
N ARG A 830 -50.20 -19.68 76.21
CA ARG A 830 -50.33 -20.70 77.26
C ARG A 830 -50.58 -20.11 78.65
N TYR A 831 -50.02 -18.94 78.93
CA TYR A 831 -50.26 -18.20 80.17
C TYR A 831 -50.84 -16.83 79.86
N THR A 832 -52.05 -16.56 80.35
CA THR A 832 -52.59 -15.20 80.42
C THR A 832 -52.13 -14.53 81.71
N ASP A 833 -52.17 -13.20 81.75
CA ASP A 833 -51.82 -12.42 82.95
C ASP A 833 -52.65 -12.86 84.17
N GLN A 834 -53.94 -13.14 83.94
CA GLN A 834 -54.85 -13.64 84.97
C GLN A 834 -54.45 -15.04 85.46
N LEU A 835 -54.18 -15.98 84.53
CA LEU A 835 -53.79 -17.34 84.89
C LEU A 835 -52.46 -17.36 85.66
N TYR A 836 -51.51 -16.50 85.27
CA TYR A 836 -50.25 -16.34 85.98
C TYR A 836 -50.46 -15.78 87.40
N LEU A 837 -51.28 -14.74 87.55
CA LEU A 837 -51.59 -14.17 88.87
C LEU A 837 -52.27 -15.19 89.78
N ASP A 838 -53.22 -15.97 89.26
CA ASP A 838 -53.93 -16.99 90.03
C ASP A 838 -52.99 -18.12 90.47
N HIS A 839 -52.15 -18.62 89.56
CA HIS A 839 -51.11 -19.59 89.92
C HIS A 839 -50.10 -19.02 90.93
N LEU A 840 -49.70 -17.75 90.79
CA LEU A 840 -48.78 -17.11 91.72
C LEU A 840 -49.40 -16.96 93.11
N ARG A 841 -50.67 -16.53 93.21
CA ARG A 841 -51.42 -16.45 94.46
C ARG A 841 -51.55 -17.82 95.12
N GLN A 842 -51.95 -18.84 94.36
CA GLN A 842 -52.07 -20.21 94.86
C GLN A 842 -50.74 -20.71 95.44
N ASN A 843 -49.62 -20.50 94.73
CA ASN A 843 -48.31 -20.90 95.23
C ASN A 843 -47.85 -20.08 96.45
N VAL A 844 -48.21 -18.80 96.54
CA VAL A 844 -47.96 -17.98 97.75
C VAL A 844 -48.75 -18.52 98.94
N GLU A 845 -50.04 -18.80 98.76
CA GLU A 845 -50.90 -19.41 99.79
C GLU A 845 -50.38 -20.79 100.20
N GLU A 846 -49.91 -21.60 99.26
CA GLU A 846 -49.41 -22.94 99.55
C GLU A 846 -48.04 -22.93 100.25
N HIS A 847 -47.14 -22.01 99.92
CA HIS A 847 -45.73 -22.09 100.32
C HIS A 847 -45.23 -20.98 101.27
N LEU A 848 -45.87 -19.82 101.32
CA LEU A 848 -45.39 -18.66 102.11
C LEU A 848 -46.43 -18.08 103.07
N HIS A 849 -47.70 -18.25 102.73
CA HIS A 849 -48.86 -17.76 103.47
C HIS A 849 -49.75 -18.94 103.87
N ASN A 850 -49.15 -19.93 104.58
CA ASN A 850 -49.79 -21.16 105.03
C ASN A 850 -49.67 -21.38 106.55
N ASP A 851 -50.48 -22.31 107.06
CA ASP A 851 -50.58 -22.66 108.48
C ASP A 851 -49.47 -23.62 108.93
N HIS A 852 -48.39 -23.75 108.18
CA HIS A 852 -47.30 -24.69 108.48
C HIS A 852 -45.91 -24.02 108.44
N MET A 853 -45.84 -22.69 108.39
CA MET A 853 -44.57 -21.96 108.33
C MET A 853 -43.65 -22.19 109.55
N GLU A 854 -44.21 -22.64 110.69
CA GLU A 854 -43.42 -23.07 111.84
C GLU A 854 -42.49 -24.24 111.54
N ASP A 855 -42.78 -25.03 110.51
CA ASP A 855 -41.95 -26.16 110.08
C ASP A 855 -40.60 -25.73 109.55
N ILE A 856 -40.49 -24.49 109.08
CA ILE A 856 -39.22 -23.87 108.69
C ILE A 856 -38.32 -23.66 109.91
N SER A 857 -38.82 -23.75 111.15
CA SER A 857 -37.97 -23.76 112.35
C SER A 857 -37.59 -25.16 112.83
N ASN A 858 -38.08 -26.23 112.18
CA ASN A 858 -37.73 -27.60 112.52
C ASN A 858 -36.21 -27.82 112.39
N GLY A 859 -35.61 -28.52 113.36
CA GLY A 859 -34.17 -28.81 113.41
C GLY A 859 -33.30 -27.73 114.09
N LYS A 860 -33.74 -26.47 114.18
CA LYS A 860 -33.00 -25.42 114.93
C LYS A 860 -33.32 -25.42 116.43
N ARG A 861 -34.51 -25.87 116.81
CA ARG A 861 -35.01 -25.88 118.18
C ARG A 861 -35.15 -27.32 118.68
N HIS A 862 -34.95 -27.51 119.99
CA HIS A 862 -35.18 -28.81 120.62
C HIS A 862 -36.64 -29.27 120.39
N LYS A 863 -36.86 -30.57 120.15
CA LYS A 863 -38.19 -31.13 119.80
C LYS A 863 -39.29 -30.70 120.77
N PHE A 864 -38.98 -30.66 122.08
CA PHE A 864 -39.91 -30.19 123.11
C PHE A 864 -40.29 -28.71 122.95
N VAL A 865 -39.32 -27.83 122.64
CA VAL A 865 -39.60 -26.40 122.40
C VAL A 865 -40.44 -26.22 121.16
N GLN A 866 -40.17 -26.98 120.10
CA GLN A 866 -40.97 -26.95 118.88
C GLN A 866 -42.40 -27.46 119.14
N TRP A 867 -42.57 -28.53 119.92
CA TRP A 867 -43.89 -29.02 120.34
C TRP A 867 -44.69 -27.96 121.11
N ILE A 868 -44.05 -27.27 122.08
CA ILE A 868 -44.68 -26.15 122.80
C ILE A 868 -45.07 -25.04 121.83
N ARG A 869 -44.19 -24.70 120.88
CA ARG A 869 -44.46 -23.66 119.89
C ARG A 869 -45.69 -23.99 119.04
N VAL A 870 -45.76 -25.21 118.52
CA VAL A 870 -46.82 -25.65 117.59
C VAL A 870 -48.15 -25.87 118.31
N HIS A 871 -48.16 -26.61 119.42
CA HIS A 871 -49.42 -27.07 120.04
C HIS A 871 -49.94 -26.17 121.15
N VAL A 872 -49.11 -25.28 121.71
CA VAL A 872 -49.50 -24.39 122.80
C VAL A 872 -49.43 -22.93 122.36
N LEU A 873 -48.24 -22.44 122.00
CA LEU A 873 -48.05 -21.01 121.73
C LEU A 873 -48.76 -20.54 120.47
N LYS A 874 -48.74 -21.32 119.39
CA LYS A 874 -49.46 -21.00 118.16
C LYS A 874 -50.97 -21.01 118.36
N SER A 875 -51.52 -22.01 119.04
CA SER A 875 -52.96 -22.07 119.35
C SER A 875 -53.41 -20.92 120.26
N LEU A 876 -52.60 -20.56 121.26
CA LEU A 876 -52.84 -19.38 122.10
C LEU A 876 -52.77 -18.08 121.30
N GLN A 877 -51.80 -17.96 120.39
CA GLN A 877 -51.68 -16.80 119.51
C GLN A 877 -52.88 -16.71 118.55
N ALA A 878 -53.30 -17.83 117.95
CA ALA A 878 -54.49 -17.92 117.12
C ALA A 878 -55.74 -17.45 117.88
N LEU A 879 -55.91 -17.91 119.13
CA LEU A 879 -56.98 -17.47 120.02
C LEU A 879 -56.90 -15.95 120.30
N THR A 880 -55.72 -15.41 120.61
CA THR A 880 -55.57 -13.95 120.82
C THR A 880 -55.88 -13.13 119.57
N TYR A 881 -55.55 -13.63 118.38
CA TYR A 881 -55.91 -12.98 117.13
C TYR A 881 -57.41 -13.07 116.85
N GLN A 882 -58.03 -14.24 117.03
CA GLN A 882 -59.48 -14.43 116.86
C GLN A 882 -60.30 -13.55 117.81
N VAL A 883 -59.90 -13.46 119.08
CA VAL A 883 -60.53 -12.58 120.08
C VAL A 883 -60.25 -11.10 119.74
N GLY A 884 -59.03 -10.75 119.35
CA GLY A 884 -58.65 -9.39 118.96
C GLY A 884 -59.37 -8.88 117.70
N SER A 885 -59.61 -9.75 116.71
CA SER A 885 -60.38 -9.42 115.50
C SER A 885 -61.86 -9.23 115.78
N TYR A 886 -62.40 -9.88 116.82
CA TYR A 886 -63.79 -9.69 117.25
C TYR A 886 -64.05 -8.25 117.73
N PHE A 887 -63.03 -7.57 118.27
CA PHE A 887 -63.12 -6.20 118.79
C PHE A 887 -62.64 -5.09 117.84
N LYS A 888 -61.97 -5.41 116.72
CA LYS A 888 -61.50 -4.42 115.73
C LYS A 888 -61.89 -4.82 114.31
N HIS A 889 -62.97 -4.24 113.79
CA HIS A 889 -63.31 -4.32 112.37
C HIS A 889 -62.38 -3.41 111.55
N SER A 890 -61.19 -3.90 111.20
CA SER A 890 -60.42 -3.32 110.10
C SER A 890 -60.21 -4.37 109.01
N ASP A 891 -60.53 -4.01 107.77
CA ASP A 891 -60.35 -4.89 106.60
C ASP A 891 -58.88 -5.33 106.40
N LYS A 892 -57.92 -4.65 107.06
CA LYS A 892 -56.49 -5.00 107.03
C LYS A 892 -56.09 -6.12 107.99
N THR A 893 -56.99 -6.63 108.82
CA THR A 893 -56.69 -7.68 109.82
C THR A 893 -57.11 -9.09 109.39
N ARG A 894 -57.43 -9.31 108.10
CA ARG A 894 -57.79 -10.65 107.58
C ARG A 894 -56.60 -11.60 107.37
N HIS A 895 -55.35 -11.20 107.60
CA HIS A 895 -54.21 -12.11 107.48
C HIS A 895 -54.10 -12.99 108.73
N HIS A 896 -54.54 -14.23 108.60
CA HIS A 896 -54.50 -15.27 109.63
C HIS A 896 -53.08 -15.78 109.92
N PHE A 897 -52.09 -15.33 109.15
CA PHE A 897 -50.73 -15.86 109.19
C PHE A 897 -49.81 -14.93 109.99
N PHE A 898 -49.45 -15.40 111.18
CA PHE A 898 -48.59 -14.69 112.13
C PHE A 898 -47.31 -15.49 112.40
N VAL A 899 -46.25 -14.78 112.74
CA VAL A 899 -45.00 -15.41 113.18
C VAL A 899 -45.25 -16.10 114.52
N THR A 900 -45.01 -17.41 114.59
CA THR A 900 -45.15 -18.17 115.83
C THR A 900 -44.11 -17.74 116.87
N PRO A 901 -44.46 -17.47 118.15
CA PRO A 901 -43.54 -17.11 119.21
C PRO A 901 -42.28 -17.97 119.21
N LEU A 902 -41.12 -17.35 119.40
CA LEU A 902 -39.78 -17.99 119.35
C LEU A 902 -39.29 -18.42 117.94
N ALA A 903 -39.94 -17.95 116.86
CA ALA A 903 -39.54 -18.17 115.48
C ALA A 903 -38.06 -17.92 115.17
N CYS A 904 -37.52 -18.80 114.34
CA CYS A 904 -36.22 -18.57 113.74
C CYS A 904 -36.27 -17.35 112.81
N LYS A 905 -35.10 -16.81 112.46
CA LYS A 905 -35.01 -15.63 111.58
C LYS A 905 -35.66 -15.89 110.21
N THR A 906 -35.46 -17.09 109.66
CA THR A 906 -36.00 -17.49 108.35
C THR A 906 -37.53 -17.57 108.35
N GLU A 907 -38.13 -18.21 109.35
CA GLU A 907 -39.60 -18.24 109.53
C GLU A 907 -40.16 -16.81 109.64
N ARG A 908 -39.53 -15.95 110.45
CA ARG A 908 -39.91 -14.54 110.57
C ARG A 908 -39.88 -13.80 109.24
N GLU A 909 -38.79 -13.94 108.51
CA GLU A 909 -38.59 -13.25 107.24
C GLU A 909 -39.61 -13.72 106.21
N LEU A 910 -39.80 -15.04 106.06
CA LEU A 910 -40.70 -15.60 105.07
C LEU A 910 -42.17 -15.34 105.37
N VAL A 911 -42.60 -15.36 106.64
CA VAL A 911 -43.98 -14.99 107.01
C VAL A 911 -44.22 -13.50 106.79
N THR A 912 -43.27 -12.65 107.16
CA THR A 912 -43.38 -11.20 106.94
C THR A 912 -43.47 -10.90 105.44
N LYS A 913 -42.56 -11.46 104.65
CA LYS A 913 -42.55 -11.30 103.20
C LYS A 913 -43.73 -11.98 102.52
N GLY A 914 -44.17 -13.14 103.02
CA GLY A 914 -45.37 -13.83 102.55
C GLY A 914 -46.63 -12.98 102.72
N ASN A 915 -46.80 -12.34 103.87
CA ASN A 915 -47.91 -11.41 104.11
C ASN A 915 -47.83 -10.15 103.23
N GLU A 916 -46.64 -9.57 103.06
CA GLU A 916 -46.42 -8.42 102.18
C GLU A 916 -46.75 -8.76 100.72
N VAL A 917 -46.23 -9.88 100.23
CA VAL A 917 -46.43 -10.35 98.86
C VAL A 917 -47.88 -10.76 98.62
N TYR A 918 -48.49 -11.50 99.54
CA TYR A 918 -49.90 -11.87 99.44
C TYR A 918 -50.78 -10.63 99.28
N ASN A 919 -50.52 -9.58 100.06
CA ASN A 919 -51.23 -8.31 99.95
C ASN A 919 -50.96 -7.57 98.67
N ALA A 920 -49.70 -7.53 98.22
CA ALA A 920 -49.35 -6.96 96.93
C ALA A 920 -50.13 -7.68 95.81
N LEU A 921 -50.16 -9.02 95.81
CA LEU A 921 -50.86 -9.81 94.81
C LEU A 921 -52.38 -9.72 94.91
N ALA A 922 -52.96 -9.69 96.10
CA ALA A 922 -54.41 -9.58 96.32
C ALA A 922 -54.96 -8.23 95.83
N ASN A 923 -54.15 -7.17 95.91
CA ASN A 923 -54.51 -5.83 95.43
C ASN A 923 -54.32 -5.64 93.92
N ILE A 924 -53.72 -6.60 93.21
CA ILE A 924 -53.69 -6.59 91.74
C ILE A 924 -55.06 -7.06 91.25
N SER A 925 -55.93 -6.11 90.91
CA SER A 925 -57.17 -6.36 90.18
C SER A 925 -56.93 -6.05 88.70
N TYR A 926 -56.93 -7.09 87.86
CA TYR A 926 -57.08 -6.89 86.43
C TYR A 926 -58.52 -6.42 86.19
N LEU A 927 -58.69 -5.16 85.81
CA LEU A 927 -59.93 -4.70 85.20
C LEU A 927 -60.19 -5.58 83.98
N GLN A 928 -61.34 -6.26 83.97
CA GLN A 928 -61.83 -6.91 82.75
C GLN A 928 -61.96 -5.83 81.67
N VAL A 929 -61.13 -5.93 80.64
CA VAL A 929 -61.31 -5.28 79.34
C VAL A 929 -61.59 -6.39 78.34
#